data_AF-A0A535IE99-F1
#
_entry.id   AF-A0A535IE99-F1
#
_cell.length_a   1.000
_cell.length_b   1.000
_cell.length_c   1.000
_cell.angle_alpha   90.00
_cell.angle_beta   90.00
_cell.angle_gamma   90.00
#
_symmetry.space_group_name_H-M   'P 1'
#
loop_
_entity.id
_entity.type
_entity.pdbx_description
1 polymer ?
#
loop_
_entity_poly.entity_id
_entity_poly.type
_entity_poly.pdbx_seq_one_letter_code
_entity_poly.pdbx_strand_id
1 'polypeptide(L)'
;MTYFPRSQRRRPNLRSRHLAQEEERDVREGAIDLTLVYGGRSRDLGGRCLRLARRCRRRRADDGGHQPARPRQPVLARPASQLRLGRPGAGPWDALIGPGNRADLEWPLGSHGMGKGSQRLLCPTLIGRDEQLAVLAELLAGAARGQGQTIVIGGEAGVGKTALIRTFSENARAAASRVLVGECTEIEARSPLGPFLHIVEIARRSSLIRVEDAQRVAPLPQGGEIDATTRPRLYQGIARLFAGIARAASLVIVVEDLHWADEATLELFRYLPRHTKAERIILIGTYRTDELHRRHPLRPVLADLAAARSARTMELAALDRGATGRVIRETLRLSRDAPAAFVDALYGRCEGNPFFIEETLDAMRARGALRERDGEWLGVDSPELSLPDSVRDAVDRRYGLLSDDAKRVLRIAAVIGQRFEFDLLAMVAEISREGLIEVLRSAIEAQLVVESDERGSFAFRHSLTRESVLADLLEPERRDWHRAIGLALEASERAGPEELAYHFDAAGLRERAFRAHLGAAERARALAAFVPARDHLRRAVELAGPDDDALRLDAELAQAEAWVDPSKGERAWEAVAQQALTADRTLEAGQAFAYVGALQVHSGSPRALANLSRAIELLEPLGPTRELAHAYDYLTQWHLYNGEREPGLRVGSRGLEIAERVGAKARAIGMRVTLALLEGDGRDSAAVRHDQIVVFRAAIDQINALERPSPGASVAVGAGPLKGATGPLSRFYNLLCFAHRAMLAPERDAVLAEWRTWAEAVHHSDAGGLLTVRAERAIGRGDFDEALRCTAETVDAGSYAVGPLMLEAFVLAARDGPDAAHGRLARVRAMTLRPGASNAVDRDAAQIHLLAGDVGAVLQRPGASPQHLNPRIAIAVITALYASRVAGDVDAFAAWCTRAEQFRERVDVARFAATYADAERAVQAGDTGRALLDIEAVADAMERFDAPAIATSLRLRRVELLRDRDPAAANAQLARVVAFWRGAKAAWYLGRLEQWARERYLAWPMDPAATRPGTIATPTKSLTERELDVARLVALGLTNREIADRLVISERTAEGHVQRILDKLGFRSRSQIAAWHASSGREAVTTG
;
A
#
# COMPACT_ATOMS: atom_id res chain seq x y z
N MET A 1 53.55 -7.40 -37.99
CA MET A 1 55.00 -7.32 -38.29
C MET A 1 55.62 -6.20 -37.46
N THR A 2 56.88 -6.37 -37.07
CA THR A 2 57.94 -5.38 -36.78
C THR A 2 57.55 -3.89 -36.97
N TYR A 3 57.77 -2.97 -36.02
CA TYR A 3 59.08 -2.61 -35.44
C TYR A 3 59.03 -2.08 -33.97
N PHE A 4 60.09 -2.36 -33.21
CA PHE A 4 60.57 -1.66 -31.99
C PHE A 4 61.68 -0.64 -32.43
N PRO A 5 62.57 0.01 -31.62
CA PRO A 5 62.77 -0.01 -30.15
C PRO A 5 63.11 1.34 -29.42
N ARG A 6 62.94 1.36 -28.07
CA ARG A 6 63.86 1.89 -26.99
C ARG A 6 64.35 3.37 -27.07
N SER A 7 64.87 4.05 -26.03
CA SER A 7 65.59 3.68 -24.78
C SER A 7 65.33 4.76 -23.69
N GLN A 8 65.30 4.60 -22.35
CA GLN A 8 65.96 3.75 -21.32
C GLN A 8 67.01 4.54 -20.49
N ARG A 9 67.01 4.35 -19.15
CA ARG A 9 68.05 4.62 -18.10
C ARG A 9 67.79 5.84 -17.17
N ARG A 10 68.13 5.83 -15.86
CA ARG A 10 68.69 4.76 -14.98
C ARG A 10 68.40 4.95 -13.46
N ARG A 11 68.43 3.82 -12.74
CA ARG A 11 68.59 3.55 -11.27
C ARG A 11 69.93 4.08 -10.67
N PRO A 12 70.28 3.86 -9.37
CA PRO A 12 69.52 3.78 -8.08
C PRO A 12 70.24 4.50 -6.88
N ASN A 13 69.72 4.40 -5.64
CA ASN A 13 70.49 3.95 -4.44
C ASN A 13 69.63 3.72 -3.17
N LEU A 14 70.25 3.66 -1.97
CA LEU A 14 70.26 2.44 -1.14
C LEU A 14 71.01 2.63 0.21
N ARG A 15 70.44 2.11 1.32
CA ARG A 15 71.11 1.66 2.60
C ARG A 15 71.83 2.75 3.46
N SER A 16 72.03 2.61 4.79
CA SER A 16 71.52 1.68 5.85
C SER A 16 72.07 2.02 7.27
N ARG A 17 71.50 1.38 8.33
CA ARG A 17 72.18 0.95 9.62
C ARG A 17 72.50 2.03 10.70
N HIS A 18 72.61 1.76 12.02
CA HIS A 18 72.12 0.66 12.92
C HIS A 18 72.38 0.98 14.44
N LEU A 19 71.80 0.16 15.35
CA LEU A 19 72.15 -0.05 16.80
C LEU A 19 71.84 1.14 17.76
N ALA A 20 71.61 1.02 19.08
CA ALA A 20 71.28 -0.01 20.10
C ALA A 20 71.42 0.75 21.48
N GLN A 21 70.75 0.48 22.60
CA GLN A 21 69.70 -0.50 22.97
C GLN A 21 68.75 0.12 24.05
N GLU A 22 68.25 -0.42 25.19
CA GLU A 22 68.45 -1.65 26.00
C GLU A 22 67.14 -2.04 26.77
N GLU A 23 67.16 -2.23 28.11
CA GLU A 23 66.13 -2.77 29.03
C GLU A 23 65.23 -1.69 29.72
N GLU A 24 64.04 -1.93 30.32
CA GLU A 24 63.53 -3.10 31.07
C GLU A 24 61.97 -3.26 31.12
N ARG A 25 61.48 -4.51 31.01
CA ARG A 25 60.28 -5.20 31.61
C ARG A 25 58.77 -4.83 31.40
N ASP A 26 58.00 -5.93 31.23
CA ASP A 26 56.60 -6.31 31.56
C ASP A 26 55.42 -5.36 31.19
N VAL A 27 54.49 -5.65 30.27
CA VAL A 27 53.85 -6.89 29.72
C VAL A 27 52.79 -7.57 30.61
N ARG A 28 51.53 -7.54 30.14
CA ARG A 28 50.53 -8.61 30.33
C ARG A 28 49.42 -8.55 29.27
N GLU A 29 49.65 -9.21 28.14
CA GLU A 29 48.59 -9.70 27.25
C GLU A 29 48.19 -11.14 27.63
N GLY A 30 47.12 -11.66 27.00
CA GLY A 30 46.67 -13.04 27.17
C GLY A 30 45.48 -13.36 26.28
N ALA A 31 45.75 -13.76 25.03
CA ALA A 31 44.73 -14.21 24.07
C ALA A 31 44.23 -15.63 24.40
N ILE A 32 43.10 -16.02 23.81
CA ILE A 32 42.66 -17.43 23.69
C ILE A 32 42.29 -17.71 22.23
N ASP A 33 42.60 -18.93 21.81
CA ASP A 33 42.73 -19.40 20.42
C ASP A 33 41.42 -19.99 19.85
N LEU A 34 41.41 -20.29 18.54
CA LEU A 34 40.23 -20.72 17.77
C LEU A 34 40.47 -22.08 17.10
N THR A 35 40.24 -23.18 17.82
CA THR A 35 40.35 -24.56 17.28
C THR A 35 39.10 -25.39 17.57
N LEU A 36 38.59 -26.08 16.54
CA LEU A 36 37.43 -26.99 16.59
C LEU A 36 37.78 -28.36 17.19
N VAL A 37 36.81 -29.04 17.82
CA VAL A 37 36.61 -30.51 17.69
C VAL A 37 35.20 -30.94 18.18
N TYR A 38 34.74 -32.09 17.69
CA TYR A 38 33.41 -32.67 17.95
C TYR A 38 33.22 -33.24 19.37
N GLY A 39 32.04 -32.94 19.97
CA GLY A 39 31.13 -33.94 20.54
C GLY A 39 31.31 -34.44 21.99
N GLY A 40 30.17 -34.66 22.67
CA GLY A 40 30.05 -35.70 23.72
C GLY A 40 29.58 -35.29 25.13
N ARG A 41 28.25 -35.32 25.34
CA ARG A 41 27.48 -35.74 26.57
C ARG A 41 27.88 -35.26 27.99
N SER A 42 26.87 -35.26 28.88
CA SER A 42 27.00 -35.25 30.37
C SER A 42 27.40 -33.90 30.99
N ARG A 43 26.84 -33.39 32.10
CA ARG A 43 25.58 -33.50 32.87
C ARG A 43 25.86 -32.72 34.18
N ASP A 44 24.90 -31.88 34.58
CA ASP A 44 24.59 -31.56 35.99
C ASP A 44 25.56 -30.68 36.83
N LEU A 45 25.06 -30.23 37.99
CA LEU A 45 25.63 -29.39 39.06
C LEU A 45 25.79 -27.87 38.74
N GLY A 46 25.37 -26.94 39.61
CA GLY A 46 24.67 -27.16 40.89
C GLY A 46 24.55 -26.00 41.90
N GLY A 47 24.27 -24.74 41.51
CA GLY A 47 24.09 -23.61 42.44
C GLY A 47 25.40 -23.04 43.06
N ARG A 48 25.40 -22.12 44.04
CA ARG A 48 24.30 -21.29 44.61
C ARG A 48 24.87 -20.06 45.39
N CYS A 49 24.18 -18.91 45.29
CA CYS A 49 24.04 -17.85 46.32
C CYS A 49 25.22 -17.08 46.99
N LEU A 50 25.25 -15.76 46.72
CA LEU A 50 25.19 -14.62 47.71
C LEU A 50 26.40 -14.16 48.57
N ARG A 51 26.43 -12.81 48.80
CA ARG A 51 27.16 -11.99 49.81
C ARG A 51 28.63 -11.61 49.50
N LEU A 52 29.21 -10.49 49.99
CA LEU A 52 28.75 -9.11 50.33
C LEU A 52 29.99 -8.23 50.71
N ALA A 53 29.87 -6.90 50.66
CA ALA A 53 30.52 -5.90 51.56
C ALA A 53 31.99 -5.38 51.39
N ARG A 54 32.08 -4.05 51.17
CA ARG A 54 32.91 -3.01 51.87
C ARG A 54 34.44 -2.85 51.66
N ARG A 55 34.83 -1.64 51.19
CA ARG A 55 35.78 -0.64 51.77
C ARG A 55 35.55 0.69 50.99
N CYS A 56 35.40 1.90 51.57
CA CYS A 56 36.32 2.77 52.35
C CYS A 56 37.53 3.27 51.53
N ARG A 57 37.93 4.57 51.51
CA ARG A 57 37.47 5.80 52.24
C ARG A 57 38.15 7.07 51.66
N ARG A 58 37.71 8.29 52.08
CA ARG A 58 38.41 9.62 52.00
C ARG A 58 38.52 10.31 50.62
N ARG A 59 38.58 11.65 50.47
CA ARG A 59 38.10 12.81 51.30
C ARG A 59 38.22 14.14 50.51
N ARG A 60 37.18 14.99 50.51
CA ARG A 60 37.11 16.48 50.52
C ARG A 60 35.62 16.85 50.27
N ALA A 61 34.87 17.63 51.05
CA ALA A 61 35.14 18.68 52.05
C ALA A 61 35.39 20.07 51.43
N ASP A 62 34.64 21.14 51.73
CA ASP A 62 33.33 21.32 52.44
C ASP A 62 32.59 22.53 51.74
N ASP A 63 31.43 23.11 52.09
CA ASP A 63 30.43 22.97 53.18
C ASP A 63 29.04 23.56 52.73
N GLY A 64 27.98 23.41 53.56
CA GLY A 64 26.78 24.27 53.64
C GLY A 64 25.66 24.05 52.60
N GLY A 65 24.38 23.79 52.93
CA GLY A 65 23.61 23.88 54.18
C GLY A 65 22.40 24.84 53.97
N HIS A 66 21.15 24.58 54.36
CA HIS A 66 20.51 23.53 55.18
C HIS A 66 19.07 23.19 54.67
N GLN A 67 18.50 22.07 55.14
CA GLN A 67 17.07 21.66 55.04
C GLN A 67 16.35 21.92 56.41
N PRO A 68 15.01 21.70 56.67
CA PRO A 68 14.09 20.72 56.04
C PRO A 68 12.52 20.97 55.98
N ALA A 69 11.87 20.15 55.14
CA ALA A 69 10.58 19.40 55.29
C ALA A 69 9.19 19.99 55.72
N ARG A 70 8.21 19.86 54.79
CA ARG A 70 6.78 19.36 54.93
C ARG A 70 5.78 20.22 55.76
N PRO A 71 4.42 19.99 55.75
CA PRO A 71 3.58 18.94 55.11
C PRO A 71 2.45 19.47 54.15
N ARG A 72 1.17 19.01 54.28
CA ARG A 72 0.04 19.18 53.33
C ARG A 72 -1.25 19.74 54.00
N GLN A 73 -2.17 20.28 53.18
CA GLN A 73 -3.63 20.54 53.44
C GLN A 73 -3.96 21.67 54.45
N PRO A 74 -5.22 22.18 54.53
CA PRO A 74 -6.48 21.77 53.87
C PRO A 74 -7.21 22.88 53.06
N VAL A 75 -8.47 22.63 52.65
CA VAL A 75 -9.42 23.58 52.03
C VAL A 75 -10.59 23.84 52.99
N LEU A 76 -11.11 25.08 53.03
CA LEU A 76 -12.34 25.49 53.73
C LEU A 76 -13.20 26.40 52.83
N ALA A 77 -14.47 26.65 53.20
CA ALA A 77 -15.51 27.08 52.27
C ALA A 77 -16.61 28.01 52.86
N ARG A 78 -17.48 28.53 51.97
CA ARG A 78 -18.77 29.23 52.20
C ARG A 78 -18.66 30.69 52.71
N PRO A 79 -19.74 31.52 52.63
CA PRO A 79 -21.16 31.22 52.33
C PRO A 79 -21.75 31.94 51.10
N ALA A 80 -23.09 31.87 50.95
CA ALA A 80 -23.86 32.52 49.89
C ALA A 80 -25.20 33.07 50.43
N SER A 81 -25.71 34.14 49.80
CA SER A 81 -27.07 34.69 49.95
C SER A 81 -27.54 35.15 48.55
N GLN A 82 -28.57 34.51 47.99
CA GLN A 82 -29.99 34.88 48.07
C GLN A 82 -30.40 36.14 47.28
N LEU A 83 -30.97 35.91 46.09
CA LEU A 83 -32.29 36.41 45.67
C LEU A 83 -32.85 35.48 44.57
N ARG A 84 -34.16 35.56 44.27
CA ARG A 84 -34.89 34.63 43.37
C ARG A 84 -35.99 35.35 42.56
N LEU A 85 -36.53 34.61 41.58
CA LEU A 85 -37.69 34.89 40.68
C LEU A 85 -37.27 35.61 39.38
N GLY A 86 -37.63 35.18 38.16
CA GLY A 86 -38.51 34.07 37.71
C GLY A 86 -37.87 33.05 36.74
N ARG A 87 -38.70 32.33 35.97
CA ARG A 87 -38.40 31.16 35.10
C ARG A 87 -39.30 31.22 33.82
N PRO A 88 -39.18 30.31 32.81
CA PRO A 88 -38.17 29.26 32.53
C PRO A 88 -37.54 29.37 31.11
N GLY A 89 -36.63 28.45 30.69
CA GLY A 89 -36.36 28.33 29.24
C GLY A 89 -35.13 27.58 28.67
N ALA A 90 -34.15 27.09 29.44
CA ALA A 90 -32.94 26.45 28.88
C ALA A 90 -32.53 25.15 29.60
N GLY A 91 -31.90 24.23 28.86
CA GLY A 91 -31.47 22.90 29.34
C GLY A 91 -30.05 22.88 29.93
N PRO A 92 -29.67 21.84 30.70
CA PRO A 92 -28.46 21.88 31.53
C PRO A 92 -27.21 21.30 30.84
N TRP A 93 -26.38 22.15 30.20
CA TRP A 93 -25.04 21.77 29.74
C TRP A 93 -23.91 22.76 30.10
N ASP A 94 -24.20 24.04 30.38
CA ASP A 94 -23.18 25.10 30.52
C ASP A 94 -22.31 25.07 31.82
N ALA A 95 -22.42 24.03 32.64
CA ALA A 95 -21.87 23.99 33.99
C ALA A 95 -20.51 23.26 34.13
N LEU A 96 -19.82 22.95 33.02
CA LEU A 96 -18.65 22.05 33.02
C LEU A 96 -17.40 22.56 32.25
N ILE A 97 -17.33 23.86 31.97
CA ILE A 97 -16.16 24.48 31.29
C ILE A 97 -15.27 25.18 32.32
N GLY A 98 -14.08 24.62 32.57
CA GLY A 98 -12.99 25.31 33.28
C GLY A 98 -12.16 26.17 32.31
N PRO A 99 -11.62 27.32 32.73
CA PRO A 99 -10.84 28.20 31.85
C PRO A 99 -9.44 27.61 31.61
N GLY A 100 -9.27 26.83 30.54
CA GLY A 100 -8.01 26.10 30.34
C GLY A 100 -7.78 25.43 28.97
N ASN A 101 -8.42 25.87 27.88
CA ASN A 101 -7.97 25.57 26.51
C ASN A 101 -8.60 26.54 25.48
N ARG A 102 -7.84 27.54 25.03
CA ARG A 102 -8.19 28.47 23.93
C ARG A 102 -6.92 28.89 23.17
N ALA A 103 -6.29 27.93 22.50
CA ALA A 103 -5.08 28.12 21.70
C ALA A 103 -4.89 27.01 20.63
N ASP A 104 -5.98 26.58 19.99
CA ASP A 104 -5.97 25.63 18.86
C ASP A 104 -6.84 26.19 17.72
N LEU A 105 -6.41 26.01 16.47
CA LEU A 105 -6.87 26.79 15.32
C LEU A 105 -8.20 26.31 14.71
N GLU A 106 -8.93 27.26 14.14
CA GLU A 106 -10.32 27.12 13.67
C GLU A 106 -10.38 26.64 12.20
N TRP A 107 -11.54 26.70 11.54
CA TRP A 107 -11.68 26.26 10.13
C TRP A 107 -11.84 27.48 9.23
N PRO A 108 -11.10 27.59 8.11
CA PRO A 108 -11.08 28.77 7.25
C PRO A 108 -12.47 29.33 6.93
N LEU A 109 -12.80 30.42 7.62
CA LEU A 109 -13.42 31.67 7.13
C LEU A 109 -14.10 32.44 8.28
N GLY A 110 -13.29 33.25 8.97
CA GLY A 110 -13.59 34.67 9.15
C GLY A 110 -14.93 35.06 9.80
N SER A 111 -14.93 35.21 11.13
CA SER A 111 -16.02 35.80 11.89
C SER A 111 -15.55 37.03 12.69
N HIS A 112 -16.01 38.21 12.23
CA HIS A 112 -16.10 39.49 12.95
C HIS A 112 -14.82 40.31 13.25
N GLY A 113 -14.62 41.40 12.48
CA GLY A 113 -14.05 42.62 13.04
C GLY A 113 -13.46 43.66 12.07
N MET A 114 -14.27 44.43 11.33
CA MET A 114 -14.03 45.85 10.91
C MET A 114 -15.09 46.35 9.91
N GLY A 115 -15.27 47.67 9.81
CA GLY A 115 -15.71 48.38 8.59
C GLY A 115 -17.20 48.39 8.20
N LYS A 116 -17.73 49.56 7.84
CA LYS A 116 -18.97 49.71 7.06
C LYS A 116 -18.65 49.71 5.56
N GLY A 117 -18.29 48.54 5.02
CA GLY A 117 -18.05 48.30 3.59
C GLY A 117 -18.97 47.21 3.03
N SER A 118 -19.14 47.19 1.70
CA SER A 118 -20.02 46.32 0.91
C SER A 118 -20.16 44.88 1.47
N GLN A 119 -21.33 44.52 2.04
CA GLN A 119 -21.61 43.16 2.50
C GLN A 119 -22.06 42.26 1.32
N ARG A 120 -21.39 41.11 1.16
CA ARG A 120 -21.74 40.07 0.17
C ARG A 120 -23.13 39.48 0.44
N LEU A 121 -23.81 39.07 -0.63
CA LEU A 121 -24.98 38.20 -0.55
C LEU A 121 -24.54 36.73 -0.36
N LEU A 122 -24.30 36.38 0.91
CA LEU A 122 -23.95 35.04 1.40
C LEU A 122 -25.14 34.37 2.10
N CYS A 123 -25.34 33.08 1.88
CA CYS A 123 -26.24 32.28 2.69
C CYS A 123 -25.57 32.02 4.07
N PRO A 124 -26.11 32.54 5.19
CA PRO A 124 -25.47 32.40 6.50
C PRO A 124 -25.60 30.99 7.11
N THR A 125 -26.51 30.18 6.59
CA THR A 125 -26.89 28.86 7.08
C THR A 125 -26.70 27.79 6.00
N LEU A 126 -26.35 26.57 6.41
CA LEU A 126 -26.33 25.41 5.52
C LEU A 126 -27.77 24.93 5.29
N ILE A 127 -28.23 24.89 4.04
CA ILE A 127 -29.63 24.61 3.68
C ILE A 127 -29.72 23.35 2.80
N GLY A 128 -30.69 22.47 3.07
CA GLY A 128 -30.92 21.27 2.25
C GLY A 128 -29.81 20.23 2.39
N ARG A 129 -29.24 20.10 3.60
CA ARG A 129 -28.11 19.22 3.93
C ARG A 129 -28.29 18.46 5.24
N ASP A 130 -29.50 18.48 5.79
CA ASP A 130 -29.84 17.94 7.11
C ASP A 130 -29.63 16.42 7.21
N GLU A 131 -29.99 15.68 6.15
CA GLU A 131 -29.76 14.23 6.05
C GLU A 131 -28.27 13.90 6.00
N GLN A 132 -27.48 14.68 5.26
CA GLN A 132 -26.04 14.50 5.12
C GLN A 132 -25.31 14.82 6.44
N LEU A 133 -25.73 15.87 7.16
CA LEU A 133 -25.26 16.15 8.52
C LEU A 133 -25.64 15.03 9.50
N ALA A 134 -26.86 14.49 9.42
CA ALA A 134 -27.28 13.37 10.27
C ALA A 134 -26.41 12.11 10.04
N VAL A 135 -26.11 11.77 8.79
CA VAL A 135 -25.19 10.67 8.45
C VAL A 135 -23.79 10.92 9.01
N LEU A 136 -23.25 12.14 8.92
CA LEU A 136 -21.94 12.46 9.51
C LEU A 136 -21.96 12.40 11.05
N ALA A 137 -23.06 12.79 11.69
CA ALA A 137 -23.26 12.66 13.13
C ALA A 137 -23.35 11.19 13.59
N GLU A 138 -23.97 10.28 12.83
CA GLU A 138 -23.90 8.83 13.09
C GLU A 138 -22.46 8.32 13.11
N LEU A 139 -21.65 8.76 12.12
CA LEU A 139 -20.25 8.34 12.01
C LEU A 139 -19.43 8.84 13.20
N LEU A 140 -19.67 10.07 13.65
CA LEU A 140 -19.04 10.63 14.86
C LEU A 140 -19.42 9.85 16.12
N ALA A 141 -20.69 9.48 16.28
CA ALA A 141 -21.15 8.62 17.37
C ALA A 141 -20.54 7.19 17.28
N GLY A 142 -20.26 6.69 16.07
CA GLY A 142 -19.50 5.46 15.83
C GLY A 142 -18.05 5.56 16.29
N ALA A 143 -17.32 6.55 15.80
CA ALA A 143 -15.92 6.76 16.15
C ALA A 143 -15.73 6.98 17.65
N ALA A 144 -16.62 7.71 18.33
CA ALA A 144 -16.59 7.86 19.79
C ALA A 144 -16.62 6.53 20.57
N ARG A 145 -17.27 5.49 20.01
CA ARG A 145 -17.30 4.12 20.58
C ARG A 145 -16.09 3.25 20.20
N GLY A 146 -15.07 3.81 19.54
CA GLY A 146 -13.92 3.05 19.01
C GLY A 146 -14.24 2.26 17.75
N GLN A 147 -15.29 2.65 17.01
CA GLN A 147 -15.63 2.06 15.72
C GLN A 147 -15.15 3.01 14.63
N GLY A 148 -13.95 2.78 14.10
CA GLY A 148 -13.34 3.64 13.08
C GLY A 148 -14.22 3.75 11.84
N GLN A 149 -14.41 4.97 11.36
CA GLN A 149 -15.29 5.29 10.23
C GLN A 149 -14.50 5.87 9.06
N THR A 150 -15.04 5.70 7.85
CA THR A 150 -14.56 6.42 6.67
C THR A 150 -15.73 6.75 5.76
N ILE A 151 -15.71 7.95 5.17
CA ILE A 151 -16.68 8.38 4.17
C ILE A 151 -15.97 9.12 3.02
N VAL A 152 -16.39 8.83 1.79
CA VAL A 152 -16.00 9.57 0.59
C VAL A 152 -17.20 10.34 0.05
N ILE A 153 -17.00 11.61 -0.25
CA ILE A 153 -18.06 12.59 -0.53
C ILE A 153 -17.81 13.19 -1.92
N GLY A 154 -18.55 12.67 -2.90
CA GLY A 154 -18.56 13.16 -4.27
C GLY A 154 -19.58 14.27 -4.47
N GLY A 155 -19.40 15.03 -5.53
CA GLY A 155 -20.35 16.04 -6.00
C GLY A 155 -19.64 17.10 -6.83
N GLU A 156 -20.41 17.92 -7.55
CA GLU A 156 -19.88 18.87 -8.53
C GLU A 156 -19.12 20.05 -7.89
N ALA A 157 -18.49 20.87 -8.73
CA ALA A 157 -18.00 22.20 -8.33
C ALA A 157 -19.14 23.03 -7.68
N GLY A 158 -18.83 23.76 -6.60
CA GLY A 158 -19.80 24.68 -5.97
C GLY A 158 -20.96 24.06 -5.17
N VAL A 159 -21.20 22.73 -5.26
CA VAL A 159 -22.38 22.05 -4.69
C VAL A 159 -22.49 22.05 -3.15
N GLY A 160 -21.51 22.64 -2.46
CA GLY A 160 -21.50 22.81 -1.00
C GLY A 160 -20.71 21.77 -0.20
N LYS A 161 -19.80 21.00 -0.84
CA LYS A 161 -18.96 19.97 -0.17
C LYS A 161 -18.24 20.52 1.06
N THR A 162 -17.35 21.49 0.87
CA THR A 162 -16.54 22.14 1.92
C THR A 162 -17.41 22.85 2.97
N ALA A 163 -18.59 23.37 2.60
CA ALA A 163 -19.54 23.96 3.54
C ALA A 163 -20.18 22.93 4.48
N LEU A 164 -20.55 21.75 3.96
CA LEU A 164 -20.99 20.61 4.77
C LEU A 164 -19.88 20.15 5.74
N ILE A 165 -18.64 20.04 5.25
CA ILE A 165 -17.51 19.61 6.10
C ILE A 165 -17.18 20.63 7.18
N ARG A 166 -17.25 21.94 6.88
CA ARG A 166 -17.09 23.00 7.89
C ARG A 166 -18.12 22.84 9.02
N THR A 167 -19.42 22.80 8.68
CA THR A 167 -20.49 22.69 9.67
C THR A 167 -20.42 21.37 10.46
N PHE A 168 -20.01 20.27 9.83
CA PHE A 168 -19.71 19.03 10.56
C PHE A 168 -18.50 19.18 11.50
N SER A 169 -17.43 19.85 11.07
CA SER A 169 -16.21 20.05 11.85
C SER A 169 -16.43 20.95 13.07
N GLU A 170 -17.25 21.99 12.94
CA GLU A 170 -17.73 22.83 14.05
C GLU A 170 -18.49 21.99 15.09
N ASN A 171 -19.46 21.18 14.64
CA ASN A 171 -20.20 20.26 15.50
C ASN A 171 -19.30 19.19 16.16
N ALA A 172 -18.28 18.68 15.45
CA ALA A 172 -17.32 17.73 15.99
C ALA A 172 -16.41 18.36 17.07
N ARG A 173 -15.94 19.60 16.85
CA ARG A 173 -15.19 20.37 17.87
C ARG A 173 -16.06 20.65 19.11
N ALA A 174 -17.33 21.02 18.92
CA ALA A 174 -18.29 21.20 20.02
C ALA A 174 -18.52 19.89 20.81
N ALA A 175 -18.50 18.73 20.13
CA ALA A 175 -18.48 17.40 20.72
C ALA A 175 -17.07 16.96 21.22
N ALA A 176 -16.19 17.91 21.56
CA ALA A 176 -14.83 17.72 22.08
C ALA A 176 -13.91 16.82 21.22
N SER A 177 -14.19 16.70 19.91
CA SER A 177 -13.36 15.94 18.98
C SER A 177 -12.30 16.82 18.33
N ARG A 178 -11.13 16.23 18.04
CA ARG A 178 -10.04 16.87 17.31
C ARG A 178 -10.36 16.81 15.82
N VAL A 179 -10.18 17.92 15.10
CA VAL A 179 -10.33 17.97 13.65
C VAL A 179 -9.01 18.40 13.04
N LEU A 180 -8.48 17.61 12.12
CA LEU A 180 -7.32 17.94 11.29
C LEU A 180 -7.74 17.90 9.82
N VAL A 181 -7.22 18.83 9.02
CA VAL A 181 -7.58 19.04 7.62
C VAL A 181 -6.30 19.09 6.80
N GLY A 182 -6.31 18.44 5.65
CA GLY A 182 -5.35 18.62 4.57
C GLY A 182 -6.10 18.80 3.26
N GLU A 183 -5.50 19.51 2.31
CA GLU A 183 -6.09 19.82 1.01
C GLU A 183 -5.18 19.25 -0.09
N CYS A 184 -5.75 18.86 -1.22
CA CYS A 184 -4.97 18.52 -2.41
C CYS A 184 -4.82 19.77 -3.31
N THR A 185 -4.16 20.82 -2.79
CA THR A 185 -3.84 22.01 -3.61
C THR A 185 -2.88 21.68 -4.75
N GLU A 186 -2.74 22.58 -5.73
CA GLU A 186 -1.82 22.38 -6.87
C GLU A 186 -0.34 22.22 -6.45
N ILE A 187 0.05 22.65 -5.24
CA ILE A 187 1.40 22.46 -4.69
C ILE A 187 1.47 21.15 -3.89
N GLU A 188 0.46 20.85 -3.07
CA GLU A 188 0.42 19.61 -2.28
C GLU A 188 0.21 18.36 -3.14
N ALA A 189 -0.44 18.48 -4.31
CA ALA A 189 -0.51 17.46 -5.34
C ALA A 189 0.87 17.12 -5.96
N ARG A 190 1.87 18.01 -5.83
CA ARG A 190 3.24 17.83 -6.35
C ARG A 190 4.19 17.24 -5.30
N SER A 191 3.95 17.45 -4.01
CA SER A 191 4.71 16.83 -2.92
C SER A 191 4.06 15.49 -2.52
N PRO A 192 4.73 14.33 -2.63
CA PRO A 192 4.13 13.05 -2.28
C PRO A 192 3.65 13.02 -0.82
N LEU A 193 2.44 12.51 -0.58
CA LEU A 193 1.77 12.55 0.73
C LEU A 193 1.43 13.96 1.26
N GLY A 194 1.49 14.99 0.41
CA GLY A 194 1.27 16.41 0.73
C GLY A 194 0.24 16.68 1.84
N PRO A 195 -1.07 16.40 1.63
CA PRO A 195 -2.11 16.65 2.63
C PRO A 195 -1.87 15.91 3.95
N PHE A 196 -1.33 14.70 3.91
CA PHE A 196 -1.05 13.93 5.14
C PHE A 196 0.17 14.46 5.90
N LEU A 197 1.20 14.94 5.19
CA LEU A 197 2.34 15.61 5.81
C LEU A 197 1.93 16.96 6.40
N HIS A 198 1.04 17.70 5.72
CA HIS A 198 0.40 18.92 6.23
C HIS A 198 -0.36 18.63 7.54
N ILE A 199 -1.24 17.62 7.55
CA ILE A 199 -1.99 17.16 8.73
C ILE A 199 -1.06 16.83 9.91
N VAL A 200 0.09 16.19 9.65
CA VAL A 200 1.10 15.88 10.67
C VAL A 200 1.81 17.14 11.18
N GLU A 201 2.10 18.11 10.32
CA GLU A 201 2.69 19.39 10.71
C GLU A 201 1.73 20.27 11.52
N ILE A 202 0.42 20.32 11.18
CA ILE A 202 -0.61 20.93 12.04
C ILE A 202 -0.62 20.25 13.41
N ALA A 203 -0.66 18.92 13.45
CA ALA A 203 -0.65 18.18 14.71
C ALA A 203 0.61 18.44 15.55
N ARG A 204 1.76 18.71 14.92
CA ARG A 204 3.00 19.13 15.59
C ARG A 204 2.89 20.55 16.14
N ARG A 205 2.38 21.51 15.35
CA ARG A 205 2.19 22.92 15.75
C ARG A 205 1.23 23.05 16.94
N SER A 206 0.09 22.35 16.88
CA SER A 206 -0.87 22.24 18.00
C SER A 206 -0.43 21.33 19.15
N SER A 207 0.84 20.87 19.19
CA SER A 207 1.38 20.02 20.27
C SER A 207 0.58 18.73 20.54
N LEU A 208 -0.22 18.25 19.57
CA LEU A 208 -0.98 17.00 19.67
C LEU A 208 -0.07 15.77 19.60
N ILE A 209 1.13 15.94 19.05
CA ILE A 209 2.21 14.95 18.95
C ILE A 209 3.52 15.57 19.48
N ARG A 210 4.39 14.75 20.08
CA ARG A 210 5.72 15.19 20.50
C ARG A 210 6.63 15.35 19.28
N VAL A 211 7.64 16.21 19.37
CA VAL A 211 8.66 16.36 18.32
C VAL A 211 9.36 15.03 18.03
N GLU A 212 9.63 14.23 19.07
CA GLU A 212 10.22 12.89 18.92
C GLU A 212 9.31 11.91 18.16
N ASP A 213 7.98 12.07 18.26
CA ASP A 213 7.00 11.21 17.57
C ASP A 213 6.73 11.68 16.14
N ALA A 214 6.75 12.99 15.88
CA ALA A 214 6.80 13.53 14.52
C ALA A 214 8.08 13.05 13.80
N GLN A 215 9.24 13.09 14.46
CA GLN A 215 10.51 12.58 13.95
C GLN A 215 10.56 11.05 13.77
N ARG A 216 9.63 10.28 14.37
CA ARG A 216 9.44 8.83 14.12
C ARG A 216 8.59 8.53 12.88
N VAL A 217 7.78 9.50 12.43
CA VAL A 217 7.05 9.42 11.16
C VAL A 217 7.84 10.07 10.01
N ALA A 218 8.65 11.08 10.32
CA ALA A 218 9.51 11.78 9.36
C ALA A 218 11.05 11.51 9.48
N PRO A 219 11.55 10.31 9.83
CA PRO A 219 12.98 10.01 9.75
C PRO A 219 13.35 9.70 8.29
N LEU A 220 13.33 10.74 7.45
CA LEU A 220 13.69 10.64 6.02
C LEU A 220 15.04 9.91 5.89
N PRO A 221 15.13 8.77 5.17
CA PRO A 221 16.38 8.02 5.02
C PRO A 221 17.34 8.71 4.03
N GLN A 222 17.85 9.89 4.40
CA GLN A 222 18.89 10.64 3.69
C GLN A 222 20.07 9.71 3.34
N GLY A 223 20.20 9.31 2.07
CA GLY A 223 21.27 8.43 1.60
C GLY A 223 21.15 6.95 1.94
N GLY A 224 19.95 6.41 2.20
CA GLY A 224 19.73 4.96 2.36
C GLY A 224 19.34 4.22 1.06
N GLU A 225 19.61 2.91 1.00
CA GLU A 225 18.91 2.00 0.08
C GLU A 225 17.42 1.93 0.47
N ILE A 226 16.55 2.40 -0.42
CA ILE A 226 15.09 2.28 -0.30
C ILE A 226 14.68 0.90 -0.84
N ASP A 227 13.75 0.25 -0.14
CA ASP A 227 13.31 -1.10 -0.46
C ASP A 227 11.77 -1.24 -0.46
N ALA A 228 11.30 -2.48 -0.53
CA ALA A 228 9.88 -2.85 -0.53
C ALA A 228 9.07 -2.29 0.67
N THR A 229 9.75 -2.04 1.78
CA THR A 229 9.16 -1.86 3.11
C THR A 229 9.02 -0.39 3.49
N THR A 230 9.79 0.51 2.88
CA THR A 230 9.84 1.93 3.23
C THR A 230 8.46 2.61 3.14
N ARG A 231 7.69 2.38 2.06
CA ARG A 231 6.33 2.92 1.90
C ARG A 231 5.35 2.31 2.94
N PRO A 232 5.24 0.97 3.11
CA PRO A 232 4.48 0.38 4.23
C PRO A 232 4.86 0.86 5.63
N ARG A 233 6.15 1.06 5.93
CA ARG A 233 6.64 1.57 7.23
C ARG A 233 6.11 2.98 7.50
N LEU A 234 6.19 3.85 6.49
CA LEU A 234 5.68 5.22 6.56
C LEU A 234 4.16 5.26 6.78
N TYR A 235 3.39 4.49 6.01
CA TYR A 235 1.94 4.41 6.16
C TYR A 235 1.51 3.86 7.54
N GLN A 236 2.19 2.84 8.04
CA GLN A 236 1.96 2.32 9.38
C GLN A 236 2.35 3.32 10.47
N GLY A 237 3.43 4.10 10.27
CA GLY A 237 3.84 5.18 11.15
C GLY A 237 2.75 6.26 11.28
N ILE A 238 2.24 6.74 10.14
CA ILE A 238 1.14 7.71 10.07
C ILE A 238 -0.13 7.16 10.74
N ALA A 239 -0.52 5.92 10.44
CA ALA A 239 -1.68 5.27 11.07
C ALA A 239 -1.53 5.15 12.60
N ARG A 240 -0.35 4.77 13.10
CA ARG A 240 -0.07 4.72 14.54
C ARG A 240 -0.06 6.10 15.19
N LEU A 241 0.42 7.13 14.50
CA LEU A 241 0.42 8.51 14.98
C LEU A 241 -1.02 9.02 15.16
N PHE A 242 -1.87 8.81 14.15
CA PHE A 242 -3.30 9.17 14.21
C PHE A 242 -4.04 8.37 15.28
N ALA A 243 -3.79 7.06 15.42
CA ALA A 243 -4.30 6.25 16.54
C ALA A 243 -3.84 6.80 17.90
N GLY A 244 -2.58 7.22 18.02
CA GLY A 244 -2.02 7.87 19.21
C GLY A 244 -2.77 9.15 19.60
N ILE A 245 -3.02 10.04 18.62
CA ILE A 245 -3.80 11.28 18.81
C ILE A 245 -5.25 10.94 19.23
N ALA A 246 -5.84 9.90 18.63
CA ALA A 246 -7.23 9.48 18.84
C ALA A 246 -7.51 8.83 20.22
N ARG A 247 -6.48 8.49 21.00
CA ARG A 247 -6.63 7.92 22.36
C ARG A 247 -7.30 8.89 23.34
N ALA A 248 -6.96 10.17 23.24
CA ALA A 248 -7.43 11.20 24.18
C ALA A 248 -8.85 11.69 23.85
N ALA A 249 -9.14 11.88 22.57
CA ALA A 249 -10.43 12.34 22.03
C ALA A 249 -10.59 11.79 20.61
N SER A 250 -11.82 11.67 20.11
CA SER A 250 -12.06 11.25 18.72
C SER A 250 -11.35 12.19 17.75
N LEU A 251 -10.80 11.63 16.67
CA LEU A 251 -10.04 12.35 15.65
C LEU A 251 -10.77 12.30 14.31
N VAL A 252 -11.17 13.46 13.82
CA VAL A 252 -11.63 13.66 12.44
C VAL A 252 -10.44 14.06 11.60
N ILE A 253 -10.23 13.35 10.48
CA ILE A 253 -9.22 13.64 9.48
C ILE A 253 -9.96 13.93 8.18
N VAL A 254 -9.82 15.15 7.67
CA VAL A 254 -10.37 15.57 6.38
C VAL A 254 -9.24 15.65 5.36
N VAL A 255 -9.43 15.06 4.19
CA VAL A 255 -8.62 15.30 2.98
C VAL A 255 -9.54 15.85 1.90
N GLU A 256 -9.47 17.15 1.65
CA GLU A 256 -10.29 17.79 0.61
C GLU A 256 -9.68 17.58 -0.79
N ASP A 257 -10.57 17.37 -1.77
CA ASP A 257 -10.29 17.28 -3.20
C ASP A 257 -9.26 16.23 -3.63
N LEU A 258 -9.44 14.99 -3.14
CA LEU A 258 -8.73 13.75 -3.50
C LEU A 258 -8.59 13.45 -5.01
N HIS A 259 -9.26 14.20 -5.89
CA HIS A 259 -9.06 14.08 -7.33
C HIS A 259 -7.71 14.65 -7.79
N TRP A 260 -7.11 15.60 -7.05
CA TRP A 260 -5.74 16.07 -7.29
C TRP A 260 -4.65 15.26 -6.56
N ALA A 261 -5.03 14.26 -5.76
CA ALA A 261 -4.09 13.52 -4.93
C ALA A 261 -3.09 12.66 -5.73
N ASP A 262 -1.83 12.66 -5.30
CA ASP A 262 -0.78 11.80 -5.86
C ASP A 262 -1.02 10.31 -5.55
N GLU A 263 -0.36 9.41 -6.30
CA GLU A 263 -0.48 7.96 -6.13
C GLU A 263 -0.22 7.50 -4.69
N ALA A 264 0.78 8.07 -4.02
CA ALA A 264 1.11 7.71 -2.65
C ALA A 264 0.08 8.27 -1.64
N THR A 265 -0.48 9.46 -1.86
CA THR A 265 -1.62 9.98 -1.07
C THR A 265 -2.84 9.08 -1.22
N LEU A 266 -3.15 8.67 -2.45
CA LEU A 266 -4.27 7.78 -2.75
C LEU A 266 -4.09 6.38 -2.13
N GLU A 267 -2.88 5.81 -2.17
CA GLU A 267 -2.55 4.56 -1.46
C GLU A 267 -2.68 4.71 0.07
N LEU A 268 -2.25 5.83 0.65
CA LEU A 268 -2.39 6.06 2.09
C LEU A 268 -3.85 6.26 2.53
N PHE A 269 -4.64 7.01 1.75
CA PHE A 269 -6.08 7.17 1.99
C PHE A 269 -6.83 5.83 1.89
N ARG A 270 -6.42 4.96 0.96
CA ARG A 270 -6.88 3.56 0.84
C ARG A 270 -6.45 2.68 2.01
N TYR A 271 -5.24 2.89 2.55
CA TYR A 271 -4.64 2.10 3.62
C TYR A 271 -5.32 2.35 4.97
N LEU A 272 -5.47 3.63 5.35
CA LEU A 272 -5.91 4.03 6.70
C LEU A 272 -7.20 3.33 7.18
N PRO A 273 -8.32 3.25 6.42
CA PRO A 273 -9.58 2.65 6.88
C PRO A 273 -9.49 1.18 7.32
N ARG A 274 -8.49 0.44 6.80
CA ARG A 274 -8.27 -0.97 7.16
C ARG A 274 -7.53 -1.12 8.49
N HIS A 275 -6.69 -0.14 8.84
CA HIS A 275 -5.82 -0.17 10.01
C HIS A 275 -6.30 0.72 11.17
N THR A 276 -7.29 1.61 10.95
CA THR A 276 -7.91 2.45 11.99
C THR A 276 -9.31 1.98 12.42
N LYS A 277 -9.79 0.84 11.92
CA LYS A 277 -11.17 0.34 12.14
C LYS A 277 -11.58 0.13 13.61
N ALA A 278 -10.61 -0.07 14.51
CA ALA A 278 -10.82 -0.21 15.97
C ALA A 278 -10.44 1.05 16.76
N GLU A 279 -10.10 2.15 16.07
CA GLU A 279 -9.66 3.41 16.66
C GLU A 279 -10.81 4.44 16.67
N ARG A 280 -10.65 5.52 17.45
CA ARG A 280 -11.61 6.63 17.50
C ARG A 280 -11.43 7.62 16.35
N ILE A 281 -11.35 7.12 15.12
CA ILE A 281 -10.99 7.91 13.92
C ILE A 281 -12.17 7.98 12.95
N ILE A 282 -12.38 9.16 12.36
CA ILE A 282 -13.16 9.36 11.14
C ILE A 282 -12.20 9.85 10.06
N LEU A 283 -12.14 9.15 8.93
CA LEU A 283 -11.48 9.66 7.72
C LEU A 283 -12.52 10.14 6.72
N ILE A 284 -12.38 11.37 6.25
CA ILE A 284 -13.27 12.01 5.28
C ILE A 284 -12.44 12.37 4.04
N GLY A 285 -12.92 12.00 2.86
CA GLY A 285 -12.35 12.42 1.58
C GLY A 285 -13.38 13.11 0.71
N THR A 286 -13.12 14.34 0.25
CA THR A 286 -14.00 15.00 -0.75
C THR A 286 -13.42 14.84 -2.15
N TYR A 287 -14.28 14.81 -3.18
CA TYR A 287 -13.85 14.83 -4.58
C TYR A 287 -14.88 15.50 -5.51
N ARG A 288 -14.41 15.96 -6.68
CA ARG A 288 -15.24 16.46 -7.78
C ARG A 288 -15.64 15.32 -8.72
N THR A 289 -16.94 15.14 -8.95
CA THR A 289 -17.48 14.09 -9.84
C THR A 289 -17.25 14.41 -11.32
N ASP A 290 -17.29 15.70 -11.64
CA ASP A 290 -17.02 16.34 -12.91
C ASP A 290 -15.60 16.07 -13.46
N GLU A 291 -14.59 16.03 -12.59
CA GLU A 291 -13.18 15.85 -12.98
C GLU A 291 -12.77 14.38 -13.22
N LEU A 292 -13.62 13.41 -12.85
CA LEU A 292 -13.27 11.98 -12.87
C LEU A 292 -13.39 11.32 -14.25
N HIS A 293 -12.50 11.66 -15.18
CA HIS A 293 -12.37 10.97 -16.48
C HIS A 293 -12.17 9.44 -16.33
N ARG A 294 -12.46 8.66 -17.40
CA ARG A 294 -12.53 7.18 -17.36
C ARG A 294 -11.27 6.45 -16.85
N ARG A 295 -10.09 7.08 -16.87
CA ARG A 295 -8.79 6.50 -16.46
C ARG A 295 -8.22 7.11 -15.17
N HIS A 296 -8.99 7.92 -14.46
CA HIS A 296 -8.51 8.67 -13.29
C HIS A 296 -8.07 7.75 -12.12
N PRO A 297 -6.90 7.96 -11.48
CA PRO A 297 -6.36 7.07 -10.44
C PRO A 297 -7.24 6.95 -9.18
N LEU A 298 -8.05 7.97 -8.85
CA LEU A 298 -9.03 7.87 -7.75
C LEU A 298 -10.15 6.83 -8.02
N ARG A 299 -10.52 6.55 -9.28
CA ARG A 299 -11.61 5.61 -9.61
C ARG A 299 -11.41 4.19 -9.04
N PRO A 300 -10.27 3.49 -9.25
CA PRO A 300 -10.04 2.17 -8.64
C PRO A 300 -9.93 2.23 -7.10
N VAL A 301 -9.52 3.36 -6.52
CA VAL A 301 -9.50 3.53 -5.05
C VAL A 301 -10.91 3.61 -4.48
N LEU A 302 -11.81 4.42 -5.08
CA LEU A 302 -13.23 4.46 -4.70
C LEU A 302 -13.90 3.09 -4.87
N ALA A 303 -13.62 2.39 -5.97
CA ALA A 303 -14.15 1.05 -6.24
C ALA A 303 -13.69 0.02 -5.19
N ASP A 304 -12.40 -0.03 -4.85
CA ASP A 304 -11.88 -0.97 -3.85
C ASP A 304 -12.32 -0.61 -2.42
N LEU A 305 -12.51 0.67 -2.08
CA LEU A 305 -13.10 1.09 -0.80
C LEU A 305 -14.56 0.64 -0.65
N ALA A 306 -15.34 0.74 -1.73
CA ALA A 306 -16.73 0.28 -1.77
C ALA A 306 -16.81 -1.27 -1.72
N ALA A 307 -15.99 -1.97 -2.51
CA ALA A 307 -15.94 -3.43 -2.55
C ALA A 307 -15.51 -4.04 -1.21
N ALA A 308 -14.54 -3.43 -0.52
CA ALA A 308 -14.13 -3.83 0.83
C ALA A 308 -15.12 -3.40 1.94
N ARG A 309 -16.16 -2.61 1.61
CA ARG A 309 -17.06 -1.94 2.56
C ARG A 309 -16.31 -1.17 3.65
N SER A 310 -15.16 -0.57 3.30
CA SER A 310 -14.29 0.15 4.21
C SER A 310 -14.54 1.66 4.23
N ALA A 311 -15.38 2.18 3.34
CA ALA A 311 -15.93 3.53 3.41
C ALA A 311 -17.43 3.53 3.10
N ARG A 312 -18.19 4.49 3.64
CA ARG A 312 -19.49 4.90 3.05
C ARG A 312 -19.21 5.82 1.86
N THR A 313 -20.07 5.80 0.85
CA THR A 313 -20.08 6.80 -0.23
C THR A 313 -21.30 7.69 -0.08
N MET A 314 -21.13 8.98 -0.29
CA MET A 314 -22.19 9.99 -0.32
C MET A 314 -21.98 10.85 -1.56
N GLU A 315 -23.02 11.09 -2.35
CA GLU A 315 -22.99 12.05 -3.46
C GLU A 315 -23.89 13.22 -3.13
N LEU A 316 -23.34 14.43 -3.25
CA LEU A 316 -24.05 15.69 -3.03
C LEU A 316 -24.66 16.17 -4.34
N ALA A 317 -25.97 15.95 -4.48
CA ALA A 317 -26.77 16.55 -5.53
C ALA A 317 -26.91 18.08 -5.33
N ALA A 318 -27.21 18.80 -6.41
CA ALA A 318 -27.66 20.18 -6.36
C ALA A 318 -28.89 20.37 -5.45
N LEU A 319 -29.16 21.60 -5.02
CA LEU A 319 -30.33 21.90 -4.19
C LEU A 319 -31.61 21.75 -5.01
N ASP A 320 -32.68 21.27 -4.38
CA ASP A 320 -34.01 21.33 -4.98
C ASP A 320 -34.50 22.79 -5.10
N ARG A 321 -35.59 23.01 -5.84
CA ARG A 321 -36.21 24.33 -6.04
C ARG A 321 -36.61 25.03 -4.72
N GLY A 322 -37.07 24.29 -3.71
CA GLY A 322 -37.46 24.82 -2.41
C GLY A 322 -36.26 25.12 -1.50
N ALA A 323 -35.20 24.30 -1.55
CA ALA A 323 -33.92 24.64 -0.95
C ALA A 323 -33.26 25.86 -1.62
N THR A 324 -33.36 25.99 -2.94
CA THR A 324 -32.95 27.17 -3.72
C THR A 324 -33.71 28.43 -3.28
N GLY A 325 -35.05 28.35 -3.16
CA GLY A 325 -35.86 29.45 -2.64
C GLY A 325 -35.49 29.87 -1.21
N ARG A 326 -35.15 28.91 -0.34
CA ARG A 326 -34.64 29.18 1.01
C ARG A 326 -33.25 29.83 0.99
N VAL A 327 -32.33 29.38 0.14
CA VAL A 327 -31.02 30.06 -0.05
C VAL A 327 -31.24 31.51 -0.46
N ILE A 328 -32.05 31.78 -1.48
CA ILE A 328 -32.38 33.15 -1.91
C ILE A 328 -32.92 33.98 -0.73
N ARG A 329 -33.83 33.41 0.07
CA ARG A 329 -34.44 34.08 1.23
C ARG A 329 -33.43 34.42 2.33
N GLU A 330 -32.63 33.46 2.78
CA GLU A 330 -31.67 33.69 3.87
C GLU A 330 -30.50 34.59 3.42
N THR A 331 -30.04 34.44 2.16
CA THR A 331 -29.02 35.29 1.53
C THR A 331 -29.45 36.75 1.43
N LEU A 332 -30.68 37.01 0.99
CA LEU A 332 -31.25 38.37 0.90
C LEU A 332 -31.88 38.83 2.24
N ARG A 333 -31.95 37.97 3.25
CA ARG A 333 -32.64 38.20 4.54
C ARG A 333 -34.10 38.64 4.39
N LEU A 334 -34.83 38.10 3.41
CA LEU A 334 -36.20 38.50 3.12
C LEU A 334 -37.17 38.07 4.22
N SER A 335 -38.05 38.98 4.63
CA SER A 335 -39.13 38.77 5.60
C SER A 335 -40.19 37.73 5.17
N ARG A 336 -40.14 37.28 3.91
CA ARG A 336 -41.05 36.33 3.26
C ARG A 336 -40.26 35.54 2.20
N ASP A 337 -40.80 34.41 1.75
CA ASP A 337 -40.22 33.68 0.61
C ASP A 337 -40.23 34.55 -0.67
N ALA A 338 -39.20 34.42 -1.51
CA ALA A 338 -39.09 35.17 -2.76
C ALA A 338 -40.19 34.76 -3.77
N PRO A 339 -40.64 35.66 -4.66
CA PRO A 339 -41.63 35.36 -5.70
C PRO A 339 -41.26 34.12 -6.51
N ALA A 340 -42.26 33.27 -6.78
CA ALA A 340 -42.04 31.99 -7.46
C ALA A 340 -41.25 32.13 -8.78
N ALA A 341 -41.62 33.11 -9.62
CA ALA A 341 -40.94 33.37 -10.89
C ALA A 341 -39.45 33.74 -10.75
N PHE A 342 -39.07 34.42 -9.66
CA PHE A 342 -37.66 34.75 -9.38
C PHE A 342 -36.88 33.51 -8.95
N VAL A 343 -37.49 32.66 -8.11
CA VAL A 343 -36.92 31.35 -7.73
C VAL A 343 -36.80 30.44 -8.95
N ASP A 344 -37.82 30.38 -9.83
CA ASP A 344 -37.81 29.59 -11.06
C ASP A 344 -36.72 30.02 -12.03
N ALA A 345 -36.56 31.33 -12.25
CA ALA A 345 -35.58 31.84 -13.20
C ALA A 345 -34.13 31.72 -12.70
N LEU A 346 -33.89 31.84 -11.39
CA LEU A 346 -32.59 31.50 -10.79
C LEU A 346 -32.35 29.98 -10.80
N TYR A 347 -33.34 29.17 -10.44
CA TYR A 347 -33.21 27.70 -10.45
C TYR A 347 -32.94 27.16 -11.87
N GLY A 348 -33.61 27.68 -12.90
CA GLY A 348 -33.40 27.31 -14.30
C GLY A 348 -32.12 27.84 -14.94
N ARG A 349 -31.40 28.79 -14.30
CA ARG A 349 -30.08 29.28 -14.74
C ARG A 349 -28.93 28.63 -13.97
N CYS A 350 -29.14 28.32 -12.69
CA CYS A 350 -28.11 27.82 -11.76
C CYS A 350 -28.23 26.31 -11.48
N GLU A 351 -29.29 25.65 -11.93
CA GLU A 351 -29.62 24.23 -11.74
C GLU A 351 -29.59 23.75 -10.27
N GLY A 352 -29.83 24.67 -9.32
CA GLY A 352 -29.77 24.42 -7.89
C GLY A 352 -28.36 24.43 -7.28
N ASN A 353 -27.33 24.80 -8.02
CA ASN A 353 -25.97 24.91 -7.51
C ASN A 353 -25.84 26.12 -6.55
N PRO A 354 -25.56 25.94 -5.24
CA PRO A 354 -25.54 27.03 -4.25
C PRO A 354 -24.60 28.16 -4.64
N PHE A 355 -23.43 27.81 -5.15
CA PHE A 355 -22.41 28.76 -5.59
C PHE A 355 -22.90 29.66 -6.73
N PHE A 356 -23.53 29.07 -7.75
CA PHE A 356 -24.08 29.84 -8.86
C PHE A 356 -25.24 30.74 -8.42
N ILE A 357 -26.07 30.32 -7.47
CA ILE A 357 -27.15 31.13 -6.91
C ILE A 357 -26.58 32.38 -6.20
N GLU A 358 -25.59 32.22 -5.32
CA GLU A 358 -24.96 33.36 -4.63
C GLU A 358 -24.28 34.34 -5.59
N GLU A 359 -23.45 33.86 -6.52
CA GLU A 359 -22.75 34.72 -7.48
C GLU A 359 -23.71 35.46 -8.42
N THR A 360 -24.85 34.84 -8.75
CA THR A 360 -25.88 35.49 -9.57
C THR A 360 -26.60 36.60 -8.80
N LEU A 361 -26.90 36.39 -7.51
CA LEU A 361 -27.47 37.42 -6.63
C LEU A 361 -26.49 38.59 -6.41
N ASP A 362 -25.22 38.31 -6.13
CA ASP A 362 -24.15 39.32 -6.06
C ASP A 362 -24.03 40.11 -7.37
N ALA A 363 -24.05 39.44 -8.53
CA ALA A 363 -23.98 40.08 -9.83
C ALA A 363 -25.20 40.99 -10.12
N MET A 364 -26.39 40.61 -9.66
CA MET A 364 -27.58 41.46 -9.72
C MET A 364 -27.48 42.67 -8.77
N ARG A 365 -26.94 42.51 -7.56
CA ARG A 365 -26.66 43.62 -6.62
C ARG A 365 -25.67 44.61 -7.24
N ALA A 366 -24.57 44.11 -7.80
CA ALA A 366 -23.53 44.93 -8.44
C ALA A 366 -24.02 45.72 -9.66
N ARG A 367 -24.99 45.19 -10.42
CA ARG A 367 -25.66 45.89 -11.53
C ARG A 367 -26.73 46.89 -11.06
N GLY A 368 -27.05 46.94 -9.77
CA GLY A 368 -28.19 47.68 -9.24
C GLY A 368 -29.53 47.17 -9.77
N ALA A 369 -29.61 45.89 -10.16
CA ALA A 369 -30.85 45.19 -10.49
C ALA A 369 -31.54 44.67 -9.23
N LEU A 370 -30.76 44.26 -8.22
CA LEU A 370 -31.20 44.16 -6.83
C LEU A 370 -30.73 45.39 -6.05
N ARG A 371 -31.62 46.04 -5.28
CA ARG A 371 -31.28 47.19 -4.42
C ARG A 371 -31.90 47.04 -3.04
N GLU A 372 -31.05 47.02 -2.03
CA GLU A 372 -31.44 47.11 -0.61
C GLU A 372 -31.86 48.55 -0.29
N ARG A 373 -33.08 48.75 0.22
CA ARG A 373 -33.60 50.05 0.64
C ARG A 373 -34.49 49.88 1.86
N ASP A 374 -34.21 50.63 2.92
CA ASP A 374 -35.02 50.71 4.14
C ASP A 374 -35.30 49.33 4.81
N GLY A 375 -34.48 48.31 4.49
CA GLY A 375 -34.60 46.93 4.96
C GLY A 375 -35.26 45.95 3.97
N GLU A 376 -35.78 46.43 2.84
CA GLU A 376 -36.43 45.62 1.80
C GLU A 376 -35.60 45.59 0.51
N TRP A 377 -35.80 44.55 -0.32
CA TRP A 377 -35.09 44.37 -1.59
C TRP A 377 -35.97 44.72 -2.78
N LEU A 378 -35.64 45.82 -3.44
CA LEU A 378 -36.23 46.19 -4.73
C LEU A 378 -35.58 45.37 -5.85
N GLY A 379 -36.41 44.85 -6.75
CA GLY A 379 -35.98 44.10 -7.94
C GLY A 379 -36.28 42.59 -7.90
N VAL A 380 -36.63 42.01 -6.74
CA VAL A 380 -36.99 40.60 -6.62
C VAL A 380 -38.30 40.27 -7.37
N ASP A 381 -39.19 41.25 -7.53
CA ASP A 381 -40.47 41.12 -8.23
C ASP A 381 -40.38 41.28 -9.77
N SER A 382 -39.21 41.63 -10.32
CA SER A 382 -39.04 41.87 -11.77
C SER A 382 -38.27 40.73 -12.45
N PRO A 383 -38.86 40.02 -13.44
CA PRO A 383 -38.23 38.88 -14.10
C PRO A 383 -37.34 39.26 -15.30
N GLU A 384 -37.07 40.55 -15.57
CA GLU A 384 -36.17 41.00 -16.66
C GLU A 384 -34.69 40.78 -16.32
N LEU A 385 -34.34 39.50 -16.23
CA LEU A 385 -33.09 38.95 -15.73
C LEU A 385 -31.97 39.02 -16.77
N SER A 386 -31.43 40.22 -16.98
CA SER A 386 -30.15 40.47 -17.65
C SER A 386 -28.96 40.01 -16.80
N LEU A 387 -28.91 38.71 -16.53
CA LEU A 387 -27.80 38.02 -15.84
C LEU A 387 -26.58 37.90 -16.76
N PRO A 388 -25.34 37.76 -16.22
CA PRO A 388 -24.21 37.31 -17.03
C PRO A 388 -24.46 35.89 -17.57
N ASP A 389 -23.83 35.56 -18.69
CA ASP A 389 -24.01 34.25 -19.34
C ASP A 389 -23.20 33.14 -18.63
N SER A 390 -22.14 33.52 -17.91
CA SER A 390 -21.37 32.62 -17.03
C SER A 390 -20.86 33.30 -15.75
N VAL A 391 -20.40 32.49 -14.79
CA VAL A 391 -19.63 32.97 -13.63
C VAL A 391 -18.33 33.66 -14.05
N ARG A 392 -17.71 33.23 -15.16
CA ARG A 392 -16.48 33.82 -15.70
C ARG A 392 -16.71 35.30 -16.06
N ASP A 393 -17.80 35.64 -16.76
CA ASP A 393 -18.16 37.04 -17.07
C ASP A 393 -18.40 37.91 -15.83
N ALA A 394 -18.81 37.31 -14.71
CA ALA A 394 -18.99 38.00 -13.43
C ALA A 394 -17.65 38.20 -12.70
N VAL A 395 -16.73 37.25 -12.79
CA VAL A 395 -15.37 37.31 -12.25
C VAL A 395 -14.51 38.31 -13.04
N ASP A 396 -14.46 38.17 -14.36
CA ASP A 396 -13.63 38.99 -15.26
C ASP A 396 -14.02 40.47 -15.17
N ARG A 397 -15.32 40.76 -14.95
CA ARG A 397 -15.82 42.12 -14.69
C ARG A 397 -15.36 42.68 -13.34
N ARG A 398 -15.34 41.87 -12.28
CA ARG A 398 -14.81 42.28 -10.95
C ARG A 398 -13.31 42.54 -11.03
N TYR A 399 -12.57 41.67 -11.73
CA TYR A 399 -11.14 41.83 -11.98
C TYR A 399 -10.84 43.08 -12.83
N GLY A 400 -11.63 43.33 -13.87
CA GLY A 400 -11.51 44.53 -14.73
C GLY A 400 -11.74 45.86 -14.00
N LEU A 401 -12.57 45.86 -12.95
CA LEU A 401 -12.86 47.04 -12.11
C LEU A 401 -11.76 47.40 -11.10
N LEU A 402 -10.77 46.53 -10.88
CA LEU A 402 -9.64 46.82 -9.99
C LEU A 402 -8.68 47.86 -10.60
N SER A 403 -7.86 48.48 -9.74
CA SER A 403 -6.69 49.26 -10.18
C SER A 403 -5.64 48.34 -10.82
N ASP A 404 -4.76 48.91 -11.65
CA ASP A 404 -3.76 48.10 -12.36
C ASP A 404 -2.68 47.55 -11.42
N ASP A 405 -2.37 48.23 -10.31
CA ASP A 405 -1.58 47.69 -9.20
C ASP A 405 -2.24 46.45 -8.58
N ALA A 406 -3.56 46.50 -8.34
CA ALA A 406 -4.30 45.36 -7.80
C ALA A 406 -4.38 44.21 -8.81
N LYS A 407 -4.50 44.49 -10.12
CA LYS A 407 -4.40 43.47 -11.18
C LYS A 407 -3.01 42.84 -11.23
N ARG A 408 -1.93 43.62 -11.10
CA ARG A 408 -0.53 43.15 -11.01
C ARG A 408 -0.32 42.23 -9.81
N VAL A 409 -0.76 42.64 -8.62
CA VAL A 409 -0.65 41.83 -7.40
C VAL A 409 -1.45 40.54 -7.50
N LEU A 410 -2.67 40.57 -8.05
CA LEU A 410 -3.45 39.34 -8.27
C LEU A 410 -2.84 38.42 -9.34
N ARG A 411 -2.19 38.95 -10.38
CA ARG A 411 -1.40 38.13 -11.34
C ARG A 411 -0.27 37.39 -10.63
N ILE A 412 0.49 38.09 -9.79
CA ILE A 412 1.58 37.49 -9.01
C ILE A 412 1.03 36.40 -8.08
N ALA A 413 -0.02 36.72 -7.30
CA ALA A 413 -0.68 35.76 -6.41
C ALA A 413 -1.20 34.52 -7.16
N ALA A 414 -1.76 34.69 -8.36
CA ALA A 414 -2.25 33.60 -9.20
C ALA A 414 -1.11 32.67 -9.67
N VAL A 415 0.08 33.22 -9.94
CA VAL A 415 1.28 32.44 -10.26
C VAL A 415 1.85 31.73 -9.03
N ILE A 416 1.71 32.28 -7.81
CA ILE A 416 2.04 31.57 -6.56
C ILE A 416 1.13 30.34 -6.40
N GLY A 417 -0.20 30.52 -6.38
CA GLY A 417 -1.11 29.40 -6.17
C GLY A 417 -2.54 29.80 -5.82
N GLN A 418 -3.37 28.80 -5.47
CA GLN A 418 -4.73 29.05 -4.97
C GLN A 418 -4.72 29.71 -3.59
N ARG A 419 -3.68 29.43 -2.79
CA ARG A 419 -3.40 30.00 -1.46
C ARG A 419 -1.99 30.60 -1.49
N PHE A 420 -1.74 31.69 -0.78
CA PHE A 420 -0.47 32.44 -0.81
C PHE A 420 -0.21 33.20 0.51
N GLU A 421 1.05 33.20 0.98
CA GLU A 421 1.46 33.99 2.15
C GLU A 421 1.64 35.48 1.79
N PHE A 422 1.25 36.37 2.71
CA PHE A 422 1.45 37.82 2.63
C PHE A 422 2.94 38.17 2.50
N ASP A 423 3.80 37.54 3.31
CA ASP A 423 5.24 37.83 3.32
C ASP A 423 5.87 37.47 1.95
N LEU A 424 5.47 36.34 1.36
CA LEU A 424 5.92 35.94 0.02
C LEU A 424 5.42 36.90 -1.07
N LEU A 425 4.14 37.27 -1.03
CA LEU A 425 3.57 38.22 -1.98
C LEU A 425 4.22 39.62 -1.84
N ALA A 426 4.53 40.07 -0.62
CA ALA A 426 5.23 41.32 -0.35
C ALA A 426 6.67 41.32 -0.89
N MET A 427 7.39 40.19 -0.81
CA MET A 427 8.73 40.06 -1.40
C MET A 427 8.75 40.13 -2.93
N VAL A 428 7.63 39.81 -3.60
CA VAL A 428 7.55 39.73 -5.08
C VAL A 428 6.81 40.93 -5.71
N ALA A 429 5.88 41.56 -5.00
CA ALA A 429 5.00 42.58 -5.57
C ALA A 429 5.65 43.96 -5.82
N GLU A 430 6.84 44.22 -5.28
CA GLU A 430 7.60 45.48 -5.42
C GLU A 430 6.88 46.75 -4.89
N ILE A 431 5.83 46.59 -4.08
CA ILE A 431 5.07 47.68 -3.45
C ILE A 431 5.30 47.73 -1.93
N SER A 432 5.00 48.87 -1.30
CA SER A 432 5.10 49.00 0.16
C SER A 432 4.10 48.07 0.87
N ARG A 433 4.40 47.73 2.13
CA ARG A 433 3.54 46.85 2.95
C ARG A 433 2.13 47.42 3.09
N GLU A 434 2.05 48.74 3.26
CA GLU A 434 0.82 49.51 3.37
C GLU A 434 0.03 49.46 2.05
N GLY A 435 0.73 49.62 0.91
CA GLY A 435 0.13 49.51 -0.42
C GLY A 435 -0.43 48.10 -0.69
N LEU A 436 0.29 47.05 -0.30
CA LEU A 436 -0.19 45.67 -0.43
C LEU A 436 -1.44 45.41 0.44
N ILE A 437 -1.51 46.00 1.64
CA ILE A 437 -2.69 45.88 2.51
C ILE A 437 -3.92 46.56 1.88
N GLU A 438 -3.77 47.74 1.29
CA GLU A 438 -4.87 48.42 0.59
C GLU A 438 -5.29 47.67 -0.70
N VAL A 439 -4.33 47.12 -1.45
CA VAL A 439 -4.60 46.28 -2.62
C VAL A 439 -5.34 44.99 -2.26
N LEU A 440 -4.89 44.27 -1.23
CA LEU A 440 -5.56 43.05 -0.77
C LEU A 440 -6.95 43.37 -0.20
N ARG A 441 -7.12 44.50 0.50
CA ARG A 441 -8.44 44.97 0.92
C ARG A 441 -9.35 45.22 -0.29
N SER A 442 -8.86 45.89 -1.33
CA SER A 442 -9.62 46.10 -2.57
C SER A 442 -10.00 44.79 -3.26
N ALA A 443 -9.11 43.79 -3.31
CA ALA A 443 -9.39 42.47 -3.87
C ALA A 443 -10.39 41.65 -3.03
N ILE A 444 -10.40 41.84 -1.70
CA ILE A 444 -11.37 41.24 -0.77
C ILE A 444 -12.73 41.94 -0.88
N GLU A 445 -12.77 43.27 -0.96
CA GLU A 445 -13.99 44.06 -1.22
C GLU A 445 -14.62 43.67 -2.57
N ALA A 446 -13.79 43.51 -3.62
CA ALA A 446 -14.18 42.96 -4.92
C ALA A 446 -14.54 41.45 -4.90
N GLN A 447 -14.47 40.78 -3.74
CA GLN A 447 -14.85 39.38 -3.52
C GLN A 447 -14.00 38.33 -4.28
N LEU A 448 -12.82 38.70 -4.79
CA LEU A 448 -11.93 37.82 -5.57
C LEU A 448 -10.98 37.00 -4.68
N VAL A 449 -10.51 37.62 -3.60
CA VAL A 449 -9.62 37.03 -2.59
C VAL A 449 -10.33 36.98 -1.23
N VAL A 450 -9.93 36.04 -0.38
CA VAL A 450 -10.31 35.94 1.03
C VAL A 450 -9.05 35.80 1.90
N GLU A 451 -9.11 36.29 3.14
CA GLU A 451 -8.10 35.98 4.15
C GLU A 451 -8.31 34.54 4.66
N SER A 452 -7.22 33.82 4.90
CA SER A 452 -7.21 32.47 5.48
C SER A 452 -7.12 32.57 7.02
N ASP A 453 -7.69 31.62 7.75
CA ASP A 453 -7.57 31.58 9.22
C ASP A 453 -6.11 31.37 9.71
N GLU A 454 -5.23 30.92 8.81
CA GLU A 454 -3.77 30.99 9.03
C GLU A 454 -3.29 32.44 8.92
N ARG A 455 -2.75 32.97 10.02
CA ARG A 455 -2.33 34.38 10.13
C ARG A 455 -1.37 34.80 9.01
N GLY A 456 -1.80 35.76 8.18
CA GLY A 456 -1.00 36.26 7.07
C GLY A 456 -1.03 35.39 5.81
N SER A 457 -1.96 34.43 5.72
CA SER A 457 -2.22 33.65 4.52
C SER A 457 -3.53 34.12 3.86
N PHE A 458 -3.57 34.10 2.54
CA PHE A 458 -4.71 34.52 1.73
C PHE A 458 -5.02 33.44 0.68
N ALA A 459 -6.22 33.45 0.12
CA ALA A 459 -6.63 32.53 -0.94
C ALA A 459 -7.48 33.22 -2.00
N PHE A 460 -7.37 32.76 -3.25
CA PHE A 460 -8.42 33.01 -4.24
C PHE A 460 -9.68 32.29 -3.78
N ARG A 461 -10.81 32.99 -3.85
CA ARG A 461 -12.09 32.46 -3.36
C ARG A 461 -12.54 31.20 -4.11
N HIS A 462 -12.26 31.16 -5.40
CA HIS A 462 -12.67 30.11 -6.35
C HIS A 462 -11.49 29.77 -7.27
N SER A 463 -11.35 28.53 -7.73
CA SER A 463 -10.29 28.16 -8.69
C SER A 463 -10.45 28.92 -10.02
N LEU A 464 -11.69 29.02 -10.50
CA LEU A 464 -12.10 29.76 -11.70
C LEU A 464 -11.59 31.22 -11.70
N THR A 465 -11.49 31.86 -10.53
CA THR A 465 -10.92 33.22 -10.41
C THR A 465 -9.44 33.25 -10.75
N ARG A 466 -8.68 32.31 -10.18
CA ARG A 466 -7.26 32.15 -10.50
C ARG A 466 -7.07 31.72 -11.96
N GLU A 467 -7.91 30.84 -12.48
CA GLU A 467 -7.87 30.38 -13.88
C GLU A 467 -8.09 31.52 -14.89
N SER A 468 -9.00 32.46 -14.65
CA SER A 468 -9.12 33.68 -15.48
C SER A 468 -7.88 34.56 -15.39
N VAL A 469 -7.39 34.85 -14.18
CA VAL A 469 -6.20 35.71 -13.99
C VAL A 469 -4.92 35.09 -14.57
N LEU A 470 -4.82 33.75 -14.64
CA LEU A 470 -3.75 33.04 -15.34
C LEU A 470 -3.93 33.01 -16.86
N ALA A 471 -5.16 32.99 -17.38
CA ALA A 471 -5.41 33.03 -18.82
C ALA A 471 -5.11 34.41 -19.44
N ASP A 472 -5.23 35.48 -18.65
CA ASP A 472 -4.90 36.86 -19.01
C ASP A 472 -3.38 37.17 -19.04
N LEU A 473 -2.53 36.26 -18.56
CA LEU A 473 -1.07 36.46 -18.50
C LEU A 473 -0.39 36.02 -19.81
N LEU A 474 0.45 36.87 -20.36
CA LEU A 474 1.34 36.48 -21.45
C LEU A 474 2.45 35.55 -20.90
N GLU A 475 2.83 34.53 -21.66
CA GLU A 475 3.84 33.55 -21.23
C GLU A 475 5.17 34.20 -20.77
N PRO A 476 5.71 35.27 -21.38
CA PRO A 476 6.87 35.99 -20.83
C PRO A 476 6.64 36.59 -19.43
N GLU A 477 5.50 37.25 -19.20
CA GLU A 477 5.15 37.81 -17.87
C GLU A 477 5.08 36.68 -16.84
N ARG A 478 4.40 35.58 -17.18
CA ARG A 478 4.25 34.41 -16.34
C ARG A 478 5.61 33.79 -15.97
N ARG A 479 6.53 33.68 -16.93
CA ARG A 479 7.89 33.16 -16.70
C ARG A 479 8.72 34.07 -15.78
N ASP A 480 8.60 35.39 -15.91
CA ASP A 480 9.28 36.33 -15.03
C ASP A 480 8.67 36.35 -13.61
N TRP A 481 7.36 36.15 -13.46
CA TRP A 481 6.75 35.93 -12.13
C TRP A 481 7.18 34.60 -11.51
N HIS A 482 7.20 33.50 -12.25
CA HIS A 482 7.76 32.24 -11.75
C HIS A 482 9.24 32.40 -11.31
N ARG A 483 10.04 33.21 -12.02
CA ARG A 483 11.42 33.55 -11.61
C ARG A 483 11.43 34.26 -10.26
N ALA A 484 10.68 35.35 -10.12
CA ALA A 484 10.68 36.17 -8.91
C ALA A 484 10.17 35.40 -7.68
N ILE A 485 9.09 34.62 -7.86
CA ILE A 485 8.53 33.77 -6.79
C ILE A 485 9.52 32.68 -6.39
N GLY A 486 10.15 31.97 -7.33
CA GLY A 486 11.16 30.95 -7.02
C GLY A 486 12.36 31.50 -6.24
N LEU A 487 12.81 32.71 -6.58
CA LEU A 487 13.89 33.40 -5.86
C LEU A 487 13.47 33.79 -4.42
N ALA A 488 12.25 34.30 -4.23
CA ALA A 488 11.73 34.66 -2.91
C ALA A 488 11.47 33.42 -2.03
N LEU A 489 10.96 32.34 -2.62
CA LEU A 489 10.77 31.04 -1.97
C LEU A 489 12.11 30.46 -1.48
N GLU A 490 13.15 30.45 -2.33
CA GLU A 490 14.50 29.99 -1.96
C GLU A 490 15.08 30.83 -0.82
N ALA A 491 15.00 32.16 -0.93
CA ALA A 491 15.51 33.08 0.09
C ALA A 491 14.76 32.99 1.45
N SER A 492 13.58 32.39 1.48
CA SER A 492 12.80 32.18 2.71
C SER A 492 13.21 30.93 3.52
N GLU A 493 13.91 29.99 2.88
CA GLU A 493 14.17 28.61 3.37
C GLU A 493 12.90 27.80 3.78
N ARG A 494 11.67 28.29 3.53
CA ARG A 494 10.40 27.61 3.87
C ARG A 494 9.95 26.59 2.83
N ALA A 495 10.33 26.80 1.57
CA ALA A 495 9.77 26.11 0.40
C ALA A 495 10.18 24.64 0.28
N GLY A 496 9.29 23.81 -0.28
CA GLY A 496 9.63 22.44 -0.65
C GLY A 496 10.51 22.39 -1.92
N PRO A 497 11.42 21.42 -2.10
CA PRO A 497 12.15 21.29 -3.35
C PRO A 497 11.23 20.99 -4.55
N GLU A 498 10.08 20.35 -4.33
CA GLU A 498 9.03 20.15 -5.34
C GLU A 498 8.43 21.48 -5.85
N GLU A 499 8.28 22.46 -4.95
CA GLU A 499 7.74 23.80 -5.21
C GLU A 499 8.79 24.69 -5.92
N LEU A 500 10.03 24.69 -5.41
CA LEU A 500 11.17 25.34 -6.05
C LEU A 500 11.40 24.80 -7.47
N ALA A 501 11.26 23.48 -7.67
CA ALA A 501 11.39 22.86 -8.97
C ALA A 501 10.31 23.37 -9.94
N TYR A 502 9.05 23.42 -9.50
CA TYR A 502 7.95 23.98 -10.31
C TYR A 502 8.22 25.42 -10.74
N HIS A 503 8.58 26.31 -9.80
CA HIS A 503 8.82 27.72 -10.11
C HIS A 503 10.08 27.94 -10.96
N PHE A 504 11.19 27.26 -10.68
CA PHE A 504 12.40 27.43 -11.48
C PHE A 504 12.31 26.80 -12.88
N ASP A 505 11.62 25.67 -13.05
CA ASP A 505 11.43 25.06 -14.36
C ASP A 505 10.46 25.88 -15.23
N ALA A 506 9.34 26.34 -14.65
CA ALA A 506 8.41 27.25 -15.32
C ALA A 506 9.09 28.59 -15.69
N ALA A 507 10.00 29.12 -14.86
CA ALA A 507 10.83 30.28 -15.23
C ALA A 507 11.82 29.99 -16.37
N GLY A 508 12.20 28.72 -16.59
CA GLY A 508 13.31 28.31 -17.44
C GLY A 508 14.69 28.56 -16.83
N LEU A 509 14.80 28.64 -15.49
CA LEU A 509 16.07 28.80 -14.77
C LEU A 509 16.80 27.45 -14.64
N ARG A 510 17.29 26.91 -15.76
CA ARG A 510 17.80 25.54 -15.95
C ARG A 510 18.63 24.99 -14.77
N GLU A 511 19.69 25.68 -14.34
CA GLU A 511 20.58 25.25 -13.24
C GLU A 511 19.87 25.13 -11.87
N ARG A 512 18.97 26.08 -11.58
CA ARG A 512 18.21 26.12 -10.31
C ARG A 512 17.10 25.07 -10.33
N ALA A 513 16.42 24.93 -11.47
CA ALA A 513 15.42 23.89 -11.71
C ALA A 513 16.02 22.48 -11.58
N PHE A 514 17.21 22.25 -12.16
CA PHE A 514 17.97 21.01 -12.03
C PHE A 514 18.24 20.63 -10.57
N ARG A 515 18.83 21.54 -9.77
CA ARG A 515 19.09 21.30 -8.34
C ARG A 515 17.81 21.02 -7.55
N ALA A 516 16.75 21.79 -7.79
CA ALA A 516 15.47 21.61 -7.12
C ALA A 516 14.82 20.26 -7.49
N HIS A 517 14.87 19.85 -8.76
CA HIS A 517 14.39 18.54 -9.21
C HIS A 517 15.17 17.37 -8.59
N LEU A 518 16.49 17.49 -8.39
CA LEU A 518 17.25 16.49 -7.64
C LEU A 518 16.80 16.41 -6.18
N GLY A 519 16.63 17.54 -5.49
CA GLY A 519 16.11 17.57 -4.11
C GLY A 519 14.69 17.00 -4.00
N ALA A 520 13.84 17.28 -4.99
CA ALA A 520 12.49 16.75 -5.10
C ALA A 520 12.48 15.23 -5.34
N ALA A 521 13.38 14.73 -6.19
CA ALA A 521 13.59 13.32 -6.41
C ALA A 521 14.12 12.59 -5.16
N GLU A 522 15.07 13.18 -4.42
CA GLU A 522 15.58 12.62 -3.16
C GLU A 522 14.49 12.57 -2.07
N ARG A 523 13.66 13.61 -1.96
CA ARG A 523 12.52 13.66 -1.04
C ARG A 523 11.44 12.64 -1.40
N ALA A 524 11.06 12.55 -2.67
CA ALA A 524 10.16 11.51 -3.17
C ALA A 524 10.73 10.09 -2.97
N ARG A 525 12.04 9.89 -3.19
CA ARG A 525 12.79 8.66 -2.83
C ARG A 525 12.63 8.30 -1.35
N ALA A 526 12.86 9.26 -0.46
CA ALA A 526 12.80 9.07 0.98
C ALA A 526 11.39 8.71 1.49
N LEU A 527 10.35 9.19 0.80
CA LEU A 527 8.94 8.81 1.02
C LEU A 527 8.51 7.54 0.23
N ALA A 528 9.45 6.93 -0.53
CA ALA A 528 9.22 5.81 -1.44
C ALA A 528 8.12 6.06 -2.50
N ALA A 529 7.97 7.31 -2.93
CA ALA A 529 7.12 7.76 -4.02
C ALA A 529 7.86 7.64 -5.37
N PHE A 530 8.03 6.41 -5.84
CA PHE A 530 8.87 6.08 -7.00
C PHE A 530 8.46 6.77 -8.31
N VAL A 531 7.16 6.98 -8.56
CA VAL A 531 6.67 7.67 -9.77
C VAL A 531 7.09 9.15 -9.78
N PRO A 532 6.77 9.98 -8.77
CA PRO A 532 7.30 11.34 -8.65
C PRO A 532 8.84 11.40 -8.66
N ALA A 533 9.53 10.48 -7.97
CA ALA A 533 10.99 10.44 -7.95
C ALA A 533 11.60 10.23 -9.35
N ARG A 534 11.06 9.27 -10.12
CA ARG A 534 11.43 9.00 -11.51
C ARG A 534 11.17 10.21 -12.42
N ASP A 535 10.03 10.87 -12.25
CA ASP A 535 9.63 11.96 -13.15
C ASP A 535 10.42 13.25 -12.87
N HIS A 536 10.76 13.52 -11.62
CA HIS A 536 11.75 14.55 -11.28
C HIS A 536 13.18 14.19 -11.74
N LEU A 537 13.62 12.94 -11.65
CA LEU A 537 14.92 12.51 -12.19
C LEU A 537 14.99 12.64 -13.71
N ARG A 538 13.92 12.29 -14.44
CA ARG A 538 13.86 12.48 -15.90
C ARG A 538 13.98 13.96 -16.25
N ARG A 539 13.27 14.83 -15.51
CA ARG A 539 13.38 16.27 -15.72
C ARG A 539 14.75 16.83 -15.33
N ALA A 540 15.41 16.28 -14.30
CA ALA A 540 16.80 16.62 -13.97
C ALA A 540 17.77 16.24 -15.10
N VAL A 541 17.65 15.05 -15.70
CA VAL A 541 18.45 14.65 -16.88
C VAL A 541 18.22 15.60 -18.07
N GLU A 542 16.96 15.98 -18.35
CA GLU A 542 16.63 16.97 -19.38
C GLU A 542 17.20 18.38 -19.10
N LEU A 543 17.46 18.71 -17.82
CA LEU A 543 17.94 20.02 -17.35
C LEU A 543 19.45 20.07 -17.06
N ALA A 544 20.17 18.95 -17.08
CA ALA A 544 21.60 18.88 -16.77
C ALA A 544 22.47 19.81 -17.64
N GLY A 545 23.54 20.37 -17.07
CA GLY A 545 24.57 21.13 -17.76
C GLY A 545 25.68 20.25 -18.34
N PRO A 546 26.67 20.86 -19.04
CA PRO A 546 27.84 20.13 -19.56
C PRO A 546 28.82 19.69 -18.46
N ASP A 547 28.75 20.33 -17.27
CA ASP A 547 29.62 20.04 -16.12
C ASP A 547 29.02 19.00 -15.15
N ASP A 548 27.77 18.57 -15.36
CA ASP A 548 27.09 17.58 -14.53
C ASP A 548 27.47 16.15 -14.94
N ASP A 549 27.57 15.23 -13.97
CA ASP A 549 27.86 13.81 -14.25
C ASP A 549 26.63 13.11 -14.86
N ALA A 550 26.46 13.26 -16.16
CA ALA A 550 25.37 12.66 -16.94
C ALA A 550 25.27 11.14 -16.75
N LEU A 551 26.39 10.43 -16.65
CA LEU A 551 26.38 8.97 -16.42
C LEU A 551 25.79 8.63 -15.05
N ARG A 552 26.12 9.42 -14.01
CA ARG A 552 25.51 9.26 -12.68
C ARG A 552 24.02 9.60 -12.71
N LEU A 553 23.61 10.66 -13.41
CA LEU A 553 22.20 11.05 -13.52
C LEU A 553 21.38 9.96 -14.24
N ASP A 554 21.89 9.42 -15.35
CA ASP A 554 21.29 8.29 -16.06
C ASP A 554 21.23 7.03 -15.19
N ALA A 555 22.24 6.77 -14.35
CA ALA A 555 22.22 5.67 -13.38
C ALA A 555 21.16 5.85 -12.27
N GLU A 556 21.01 7.06 -11.73
CA GLU A 556 19.96 7.35 -10.73
C GLU A 556 18.55 7.28 -11.37
N LEU A 557 18.39 7.74 -12.61
CA LEU A 557 17.15 7.57 -13.39
C LEU A 557 16.88 6.09 -13.73
N ALA A 558 17.88 5.31 -14.13
CA ALA A 558 17.76 3.87 -14.39
C ALA A 558 17.30 3.11 -13.14
N GLN A 559 17.81 3.50 -11.95
CA GLN A 559 17.35 2.97 -10.68
C GLN A 559 15.89 3.35 -10.36
N ALA A 560 15.47 4.57 -10.72
CA ALA A 560 14.09 5.02 -10.50
C ALA A 560 13.09 4.38 -11.47
N GLU A 561 13.44 4.23 -12.75
CA GLU A 561 12.68 3.41 -13.71
C GLU A 561 12.59 1.96 -13.20
N ALA A 562 13.68 1.36 -12.69
CA ALA A 562 13.67 -0.01 -12.16
C ALA A 562 12.72 -0.23 -10.94
N TRP A 563 12.43 0.82 -10.17
CA TRP A 563 11.45 0.74 -9.08
C TRP A 563 10.00 0.72 -9.58
N VAL A 564 9.70 1.40 -10.69
CA VAL A 564 8.34 1.53 -11.25
C VAL A 564 8.05 0.45 -12.31
N ASP A 565 9.01 0.19 -13.19
CA ASP A 565 8.95 -0.72 -14.33
C ASP A 565 10.33 -1.38 -14.52
N PRO A 566 10.55 -2.59 -13.98
CA PRO A 566 11.83 -3.29 -14.09
C PRO A 566 12.30 -3.52 -15.52
N SER A 567 11.41 -3.55 -16.52
CA SER A 567 11.77 -3.75 -17.93
C SER A 567 12.05 -2.44 -18.68
N LYS A 568 11.75 -1.28 -18.09
CA LYS A 568 12.42 0.00 -18.43
C LYS A 568 13.76 0.09 -17.70
N GLY A 569 13.80 -0.20 -16.40
CA GLY A 569 15.01 -0.19 -15.59
C GLY A 569 16.14 -1.06 -16.14
N GLU A 570 15.84 -2.28 -16.60
CA GLU A 570 16.81 -3.19 -17.22
C GLU A 570 17.47 -2.54 -18.45
N ARG A 571 16.67 -1.97 -19.36
CA ARG A 571 17.17 -1.30 -20.57
C ARG A 571 17.91 0.01 -20.28
N ALA A 572 17.49 0.76 -19.26
CA ALA A 572 18.17 1.96 -18.82
C ALA A 572 19.55 1.63 -18.23
N TRP A 573 19.64 0.60 -17.38
CA TRP A 573 20.92 0.11 -16.86
C TRP A 573 21.81 -0.51 -17.95
N GLU A 574 21.25 -1.14 -19.00
CA GLU A 574 22.03 -1.57 -20.17
C GLU A 574 22.62 -0.39 -20.95
N ALA A 575 21.89 0.72 -21.07
CA ALA A 575 22.39 1.94 -21.68
C ALA A 575 23.53 2.56 -20.83
N VAL A 576 23.32 2.71 -19.52
CA VAL A 576 24.33 3.19 -18.56
C VAL A 576 25.60 2.35 -18.61
N ALA A 577 25.48 1.01 -18.68
CA ALA A 577 26.63 0.12 -18.79
C ALA A 577 27.46 0.36 -20.07
N GLN A 578 26.79 0.64 -21.21
CA GLN A 578 27.48 0.96 -22.47
C GLN A 578 28.07 2.39 -22.47
N GLN A 579 27.33 3.38 -21.96
CA GLN A 579 27.84 4.75 -21.79
C GLN A 579 29.12 4.75 -20.94
N ALA A 580 29.10 4.04 -19.81
CA ALA A 580 30.25 3.89 -18.92
C ALA A 580 31.46 3.24 -19.61
N LEU A 581 31.25 2.17 -20.40
CA LEU A 581 32.31 1.57 -21.22
C LEU A 581 32.88 2.56 -22.25
N THR A 582 32.04 3.33 -22.95
CA THR A 582 32.52 4.33 -23.93
C THR A 582 33.24 5.51 -23.28
N ALA A 583 33.04 5.75 -21.99
CA ALA A 583 33.72 6.76 -21.18
C ALA A 583 34.91 6.22 -20.36
N ASP A 584 35.31 4.96 -20.57
CA ASP A 584 36.37 4.23 -19.83
C ASP A 584 36.13 4.13 -18.30
N ARG A 585 34.89 4.38 -17.85
CA ARG A 585 34.46 4.34 -16.44
C ARG A 585 34.15 2.91 -16.01
N THR A 586 35.22 2.12 -15.90
CA THR A 586 35.19 0.66 -15.68
C THR A 586 34.44 0.24 -14.40
N LEU A 587 34.54 1.01 -13.31
CA LEU A 587 33.84 0.73 -12.05
C LEU A 587 32.33 0.86 -12.21
N GLU A 588 31.88 1.98 -12.78
CA GLU A 588 30.48 2.28 -13.05
C GLU A 588 29.88 1.35 -14.11
N ALA A 589 30.66 0.98 -15.13
CA ALA A 589 30.27 -0.02 -16.12
C ALA A 589 30.00 -1.38 -15.46
N GLY A 590 30.95 -1.86 -14.65
CA GLY A 590 30.79 -3.12 -13.91
C GLY A 590 29.62 -3.07 -12.93
N GLN A 591 29.42 -1.96 -12.23
CA GLN A 591 28.29 -1.74 -11.34
C GLN A 591 26.94 -1.77 -12.09
N ALA A 592 26.86 -1.12 -13.26
CA ALA A 592 25.66 -1.11 -14.09
C ALA A 592 25.33 -2.51 -14.63
N PHE A 593 26.32 -3.25 -15.15
CA PHE A 593 26.14 -4.66 -15.53
C PHE A 593 25.69 -5.53 -14.35
N ALA A 594 26.18 -5.27 -13.13
CA ALA A 594 25.71 -5.96 -11.93
C ALA A 594 24.24 -5.66 -11.59
N TYR A 595 23.74 -4.44 -11.85
CA TYR A 595 22.33 -4.09 -11.68
C TYR A 595 21.42 -4.65 -12.79
N VAL A 596 21.85 -4.63 -14.07
CA VAL A 596 21.17 -5.36 -15.16
C VAL A 596 21.05 -6.83 -14.78
N GLY A 597 22.16 -7.43 -14.36
CA GLY A 597 22.24 -8.79 -13.85
C GLY A 597 21.24 -9.03 -12.72
N ALA A 598 21.24 -8.19 -11.68
CA ALA A 598 20.34 -8.32 -10.53
C ALA A 598 18.85 -8.33 -10.91
N LEU A 599 18.42 -7.44 -11.82
CA LEU A 599 17.06 -7.41 -12.34
C LEU A 599 16.75 -8.70 -13.13
N GLN A 600 17.72 -9.16 -13.93
CA GLN A 600 17.62 -10.40 -14.70
C GLN A 600 17.60 -11.67 -13.83
N VAL A 601 18.29 -11.71 -12.68
CA VAL A 601 18.16 -12.81 -11.70
C VAL A 601 16.73 -12.93 -11.18
N HIS A 602 16.07 -11.79 -10.92
CA HIS A 602 14.69 -11.77 -10.42
C HIS A 602 13.63 -12.00 -11.51
N SER A 603 13.94 -11.79 -12.80
CA SER A 603 13.11 -12.25 -13.93
C SER A 603 13.39 -13.70 -14.30
N GLY A 604 14.57 -14.22 -13.94
CA GLY A 604 15.14 -15.49 -14.38
C GLY A 604 15.99 -15.38 -15.66
N SER A 605 15.89 -14.27 -16.40
CA SER A 605 16.45 -14.10 -17.75
C SER A 605 17.86 -14.69 -17.91
N PRO A 606 18.12 -15.52 -18.95
CA PRO A 606 19.41 -16.19 -19.15
C PRO A 606 20.56 -15.21 -19.38
N ARG A 607 20.24 -13.96 -19.74
CA ARG A 607 21.21 -12.87 -19.89
C ARG A 607 21.84 -12.45 -18.55
N ALA A 608 21.23 -12.82 -17.41
CA ALA A 608 21.77 -12.57 -16.08
C ALA A 608 23.19 -13.11 -15.93
N LEU A 609 23.45 -14.37 -16.33
CA LEU A 609 24.77 -14.98 -16.25
C LEU A 609 25.80 -14.16 -17.06
N ALA A 610 25.47 -13.83 -18.31
CA ALA A 610 26.37 -13.05 -19.18
C ALA A 610 26.68 -11.66 -18.61
N ASN A 611 25.66 -10.93 -18.13
CA ASN A 611 25.85 -9.60 -17.54
C ASN A 611 26.59 -9.65 -16.20
N LEU A 612 26.34 -10.64 -15.35
CA LEU A 612 27.03 -10.80 -14.07
C LEU A 612 28.49 -11.27 -14.23
N SER A 613 28.77 -12.19 -15.16
CA SER A 613 30.13 -12.52 -15.56
C SER A 613 30.85 -11.28 -16.10
N ARG A 614 30.19 -10.48 -16.97
CA ARG A 614 30.79 -9.25 -17.51
C ARG A 614 31.04 -8.19 -16.43
N ALA A 615 30.19 -8.08 -15.42
CA ALA A 615 30.44 -7.25 -14.25
C ALA A 615 31.70 -7.68 -13.49
N ILE A 616 31.85 -8.98 -13.22
CA ILE A 616 33.02 -9.53 -12.51
C ILE A 616 34.31 -9.35 -13.35
N GLU A 617 34.27 -9.57 -14.67
CA GLU A 617 35.40 -9.32 -15.58
C GLU A 617 35.95 -7.89 -15.50
N LEU A 618 35.06 -6.89 -15.35
CA LEU A 618 35.42 -5.47 -15.25
C LEU A 618 35.89 -5.08 -13.84
N LEU A 619 35.35 -5.74 -12.80
CA LEU A 619 35.54 -5.33 -11.41
C LEU A 619 36.67 -6.10 -10.68
N GLU A 620 36.93 -7.37 -11.00
CA GLU A 620 37.99 -8.16 -10.38
C GLU A 620 39.39 -7.53 -10.56
N PRO A 621 39.76 -6.92 -11.72
CA PRO A 621 41.04 -6.22 -11.90
C PRO A 621 41.20 -4.96 -11.03
N LEU A 622 40.10 -4.36 -10.57
CA LEU A 622 40.10 -3.22 -9.64
C LEU A 622 40.33 -3.66 -8.18
N GLY A 623 40.29 -4.98 -7.93
CA GLY A 623 40.44 -5.56 -6.60
C GLY A 623 39.15 -5.52 -5.76
N PRO A 624 39.25 -5.78 -4.44
CA PRO A 624 38.09 -5.89 -3.56
C PRO A 624 37.29 -4.60 -3.44
N THR A 625 36.16 -4.51 -4.14
CA THR A 625 35.18 -3.42 -4.09
C THR A 625 33.82 -3.90 -3.59
N ARG A 626 32.91 -2.97 -3.24
CA ARG A 626 31.53 -3.32 -2.84
C ARG A 626 30.71 -3.78 -4.04
N GLU A 627 31.02 -3.20 -5.19
CA GLU A 627 30.44 -3.44 -6.50
C GLU A 627 30.76 -4.86 -6.97
N LEU A 628 32.01 -5.30 -6.77
CA LEU A 628 32.44 -6.68 -7.02
C LEU A 628 31.71 -7.67 -6.09
N ALA A 629 31.61 -7.36 -4.79
CA ALA A 629 30.83 -8.17 -3.84
C ALA A 629 29.34 -8.27 -4.24
N HIS A 630 28.75 -7.19 -4.79
CA HIS A 630 27.38 -7.20 -5.31
C HIS A 630 27.24 -8.12 -6.54
N ALA A 631 28.17 -8.05 -7.50
CA ALA A 631 28.16 -8.90 -8.68
C ALA A 631 28.27 -10.40 -8.31
N TYR A 632 29.17 -10.75 -7.39
CA TYR A 632 29.29 -12.11 -6.86
C TYR A 632 28.03 -12.57 -6.09
N ASP A 633 27.43 -11.73 -5.24
CA ASP A 633 26.20 -12.06 -4.51
C ASP A 633 25.04 -12.39 -5.47
N TYR A 634 24.80 -11.53 -6.47
CA TYR A 634 23.77 -11.77 -7.47
C TYR A 634 24.06 -13.02 -8.34
N LEU A 635 25.32 -13.30 -8.69
CA LEU A 635 25.66 -14.52 -9.43
C LEU A 635 25.50 -15.78 -8.57
N THR A 636 25.80 -15.71 -7.27
CA THR A 636 25.53 -16.80 -6.31
C THR A 636 24.03 -17.07 -6.19
N GLN A 637 23.21 -16.01 -6.13
CA GLN A 637 21.75 -16.13 -6.16
C GLN A 637 21.22 -16.67 -7.49
N TRP A 638 21.83 -16.30 -8.63
CA TRP A 638 21.48 -16.88 -9.94
C TRP A 638 21.74 -18.38 -10.00
N HIS A 639 22.89 -18.84 -9.49
CA HIS A 639 23.19 -20.27 -9.39
C HIS A 639 22.24 -20.99 -8.41
N LEU A 640 21.90 -20.40 -7.26
CA LEU A 640 20.90 -20.95 -6.34
C LEU A 640 19.51 -21.09 -6.98
N TYR A 641 19.04 -20.05 -7.69
CA TYR A 641 17.79 -20.10 -8.45
C TYR A 641 17.90 -20.93 -9.74
N ASN A 642 19.00 -21.64 -9.96
CA ASN A 642 19.22 -22.61 -11.04
C ASN A 642 19.73 -23.98 -10.58
N GLY A 643 19.83 -24.23 -9.28
CA GLY A 643 20.35 -25.50 -8.74
C GLY A 643 21.81 -25.77 -9.10
N GLU A 644 22.55 -24.76 -9.58
CA GLU A 644 23.94 -24.92 -10.01
C GLU A 644 24.88 -24.91 -8.79
N ARG A 645 24.82 -26.01 -8.04
CA ARG A 645 25.47 -26.20 -6.74
C ARG A 645 26.96 -25.89 -6.76
N GLU A 646 27.76 -26.66 -7.49
CA GLU A 646 29.22 -26.49 -7.49
C GLU A 646 29.70 -25.15 -8.08
N PRO A 647 29.10 -24.59 -9.15
CA PRO A 647 29.33 -23.20 -9.56
C PRO A 647 28.99 -22.19 -8.46
N GLY A 648 27.80 -22.26 -7.89
CA GLY A 648 27.32 -21.36 -6.85
C GLY A 648 28.20 -21.37 -5.60
N LEU A 649 28.64 -22.54 -5.13
CA LEU A 649 29.53 -22.65 -3.98
C LEU A 649 30.89 -21.98 -4.21
N ARG A 650 31.47 -22.11 -5.41
CA ARG A 650 32.74 -21.44 -5.77
C ARG A 650 32.58 -19.92 -5.82
N VAL A 651 31.56 -19.45 -6.54
CA VAL A 651 31.25 -18.02 -6.72
C VAL A 651 30.91 -17.37 -5.38
N GLY A 652 30.05 -18.00 -4.57
CA GLY A 652 29.62 -17.49 -3.27
C GLY A 652 30.75 -17.44 -2.25
N SER A 653 31.63 -18.45 -2.22
CA SER A 653 32.78 -18.44 -1.31
C SER A 653 33.73 -17.28 -1.60
N ARG A 654 34.02 -17.01 -2.89
CA ARG A 654 34.84 -15.87 -3.33
C ARG A 654 34.17 -14.53 -3.03
N GLY A 655 32.88 -14.42 -3.31
CA GLY A 655 32.11 -13.21 -3.00
C GLY A 655 32.02 -12.90 -1.51
N LEU A 656 31.91 -13.93 -0.67
CA LEU A 656 31.91 -13.79 0.79
C LEU A 656 33.25 -13.26 1.30
N GLU A 657 34.38 -13.82 0.83
CA GLU A 657 35.74 -13.33 1.14
C GLU A 657 35.89 -11.83 0.80
N ILE A 658 35.38 -11.40 -0.36
CA ILE A 658 35.40 -10.01 -0.81
C ILE A 658 34.48 -9.15 0.07
N ALA A 659 33.24 -9.60 0.31
CA ALA A 659 32.25 -8.88 1.12
C ALA A 659 32.72 -8.64 2.57
N GLU A 660 33.39 -9.62 3.17
CA GLU A 660 33.99 -9.49 4.50
C GLU A 660 35.19 -8.52 4.47
N ARG A 661 36.08 -8.63 3.48
CA ARG A 661 37.25 -7.75 3.32
C ARG A 661 36.88 -6.27 3.11
N VAL A 662 35.79 -5.97 2.39
CA VAL A 662 35.31 -4.59 2.18
C VAL A 662 34.34 -4.10 3.27
N GLY A 663 34.13 -4.88 4.33
CA GLY A 663 33.26 -4.54 5.44
C GLY A 663 31.75 -4.51 5.10
N ALA A 664 31.34 -5.13 3.99
CA ALA A 664 29.94 -5.22 3.55
C ALA A 664 29.15 -6.28 4.35
N LYS A 665 29.12 -6.13 5.69
CA LYS A 665 28.57 -7.09 6.66
C LYS A 665 27.23 -7.70 6.25
N ALA A 666 26.29 -6.87 5.78
CA ALA A 666 24.95 -7.32 5.43
C ALA A 666 24.90 -8.13 4.11
N ARG A 667 25.83 -7.91 3.17
CA ARG A 667 26.04 -8.80 2.02
C ARG A 667 26.68 -10.11 2.47
N ALA A 668 27.70 -10.07 3.31
CA ALA A 668 28.32 -11.28 3.87
C ALA A 668 27.31 -12.18 4.60
N ILE A 669 26.38 -11.60 5.38
CA ILE A 669 25.26 -12.32 6.00
C ILE A 669 24.36 -12.98 4.93
N GLY A 670 23.94 -12.24 3.91
CA GLY A 670 23.15 -12.78 2.80
C GLY A 670 23.85 -13.94 2.07
N MET A 671 25.13 -13.77 1.73
CA MET A 671 25.90 -14.78 1.00
C MET A 671 26.14 -16.06 1.82
N ARG A 672 26.32 -15.97 3.14
CA ARG A 672 26.36 -17.14 4.04
C ARG A 672 25.06 -17.95 3.99
N VAL A 673 23.90 -17.27 3.90
CA VAL A 673 22.58 -17.92 3.76
C VAL A 673 22.45 -18.57 2.38
N THR A 674 22.86 -17.89 1.30
CA THR A 674 22.86 -18.44 -0.07
C THR A 674 23.75 -19.68 -0.17
N LEU A 675 24.93 -19.65 0.45
CA LEU A 675 25.86 -20.78 0.53
C LEU A 675 25.25 -21.96 1.30
N ALA A 676 24.73 -21.74 2.53
CA ALA A 676 24.14 -22.81 3.32
C ALA A 676 22.95 -23.50 2.62
N LEU A 677 22.23 -22.78 1.73
CA LEU A 677 21.20 -23.37 0.87
C LEU A 677 21.81 -24.26 -0.22
N LEU A 678 22.79 -23.76 -0.98
CA LEU A 678 23.53 -24.53 -1.99
C LEU A 678 24.21 -25.77 -1.39
N GLU A 679 24.73 -25.69 -0.17
CA GLU A 679 25.36 -26.83 0.52
C GLU A 679 24.37 -27.97 0.77
N GLY A 680 23.10 -27.64 1.04
CA GLY A 680 22.08 -28.59 1.48
C GLY A 680 21.22 -29.25 0.39
N ASP A 681 21.11 -28.66 -0.80
CA ASP A 681 20.29 -29.13 -1.94
C ASP A 681 20.90 -30.37 -2.66
N GLY A 682 21.29 -31.37 -1.86
CA GLY A 682 21.98 -32.59 -2.31
C GLY A 682 22.42 -33.55 -1.20
N ARG A 683 22.02 -33.33 0.07
CA ARG A 683 22.28 -34.26 1.19
C ARG A 683 21.09 -34.33 2.14
N ASP A 684 20.13 -35.22 1.87
CA ASP A 684 18.98 -35.47 2.75
C ASP A 684 19.42 -36.14 4.07
N SER A 685 19.89 -35.31 5.00
CA SER A 685 20.37 -35.69 6.32
C SER A 685 19.98 -34.61 7.32
N ALA A 686 19.54 -35.03 8.52
CA ALA A 686 19.08 -34.09 9.54
C ALA A 686 20.19 -33.13 10.03
N ALA A 687 21.46 -33.54 9.95
CA ALA A 687 22.61 -32.69 10.29
C ALA A 687 22.69 -31.46 9.38
N VAL A 688 22.56 -31.63 8.07
CA VAL A 688 22.64 -30.53 7.10
C VAL A 688 21.45 -29.55 7.27
N ARG A 689 20.25 -30.06 7.60
CA ARG A 689 19.12 -29.20 7.99
C ARG A 689 19.37 -28.45 9.30
N HIS A 690 20.04 -29.08 10.28
CA HIS A 690 20.41 -28.44 11.54
C HIS A 690 21.40 -27.29 11.32
N ASP A 691 22.45 -27.51 10.53
CA ASP A 691 23.49 -26.51 10.24
C ASP A 691 22.90 -25.29 9.50
N GLN A 692 22.00 -25.51 8.53
CA GLN A 692 21.22 -24.45 7.90
C GLN A 692 20.44 -23.60 8.93
N ILE A 693 19.74 -24.24 9.87
CA ILE A 693 18.97 -23.54 10.92
C ILE A 693 19.91 -22.71 11.83
N VAL A 694 21.10 -23.23 12.16
CA VAL A 694 22.12 -22.49 12.93
C VAL A 694 22.61 -21.26 12.14
N VAL A 695 22.87 -21.38 10.84
CA VAL A 695 23.24 -20.24 9.99
C VAL A 695 22.13 -19.20 9.93
N PHE A 696 20.87 -19.61 9.75
CA PHE A 696 19.74 -18.67 9.67
C PHE A 696 19.51 -17.94 11.00
N ARG A 697 19.60 -18.63 12.14
CA ARG A 697 19.55 -18.00 13.49
C ARG A 697 20.69 -17.01 13.69
N ALA A 698 21.93 -17.43 13.42
CA ALA A 698 23.10 -16.56 13.57
C ALA A 698 23.04 -15.32 12.65
N ALA A 699 22.43 -15.44 11.47
CA ALA A 699 22.17 -14.32 10.58
C ALA A 699 21.11 -13.35 11.15
N ILE A 700 19.99 -13.86 11.68
CA ILE A 700 18.97 -13.06 12.38
C ILE A 700 19.59 -12.30 13.57
N ASP A 701 20.43 -12.95 14.37
CA ASP A 701 21.08 -12.31 15.52
C ASP A 701 22.15 -11.28 15.11
N GLN A 702 22.91 -11.52 14.05
CA GLN A 702 23.84 -10.53 13.51
C GLN A 702 23.11 -9.31 12.93
N ILE A 703 21.92 -9.51 12.36
CA ILE A 703 21.00 -8.44 11.94
C ILE A 703 20.46 -7.67 13.15
N ASN A 704 19.97 -8.35 14.19
CA ASN A 704 19.52 -7.73 15.44
C ASN A 704 20.60 -6.84 16.08
N ALA A 705 21.87 -7.23 15.97
CA ALA A 705 23.00 -6.45 16.48
C ALA A 705 23.33 -5.20 15.63
N LEU A 706 22.93 -5.17 14.35
CA LEU A 706 23.13 -4.01 13.45
C LEU A 706 22.01 -2.96 13.58
N GLU A 707 20.79 -3.36 13.95
CA GLU A 707 19.63 -2.45 14.04
C GLU A 707 19.45 -1.74 15.39
N ARG A 708 20.08 -2.22 16.48
CA ARG A 708 19.92 -1.62 17.81
C ARG A 708 20.48 -0.18 17.87
N PRO A 709 19.67 0.86 18.16
CA PRO A 709 20.19 2.19 18.36
C PRO A 709 21.03 2.24 19.65
N SER A 710 22.30 2.59 19.54
CA SER A 710 23.23 2.70 20.68
C SER A 710 22.71 3.69 21.74
N PRO A 711 22.47 3.25 22.99
CA PRO A 711 22.01 4.14 24.06
C PRO A 711 23.10 5.19 24.40
N GLY A 712 22.95 6.40 23.85
CA GLY A 712 23.93 7.49 24.02
C GLY A 712 24.26 8.26 22.73
N ALA A 713 23.81 7.82 21.55
CA ALA A 713 24.03 8.53 20.28
C ALA A 713 23.16 9.80 20.15
N SER A 714 23.45 10.80 20.97
CA SER A 714 22.77 12.11 21.00
C SER A 714 23.45 13.12 20.09
N VAL A 715 22.67 13.69 19.15
CA VAL A 715 22.85 15.03 18.53
C VAL A 715 24.29 15.39 18.12
N ALA A 716 24.67 15.01 16.90
CA ALA A 716 25.74 15.68 16.15
C ALA A 716 25.40 15.67 14.65
N VAL A 717 25.60 16.80 13.97
CA VAL A 717 25.42 16.93 12.51
C VAL A 717 26.78 16.78 11.83
N GLY A 718 26.85 15.95 10.79
CA GLY A 718 28.00 15.89 9.86
C GLY A 718 28.77 14.56 9.85
N ALA A 719 29.10 14.10 8.63
CA ALA A 719 29.99 13.00 8.25
C ALA A 719 29.63 11.55 8.68
N GLY A 720 29.80 10.59 7.75
CA GLY A 720 29.87 9.15 8.06
C GLY A 720 28.81 8.25 7.36
N PRO A 721 29.16 7.52 6.27
CA PRO A 721 28.22 6.66 5.55
C PRO A 721 28.11 5.24 6.13
N LEU A 722 27.10 5.01 6.99
CA LEU A 722 26.67 3.66 7.42
C LEU A 722 25.24 3.27 6.98
N LYS A 723 24.58 4.12 6.18
CA LYS A 723 23.19 3.94 5.75
C LYS A 723 23.05 2.96 4.57
N GLY A 724 23.25 1.67 4.83
CA GLY A 724 23.08 0.59 3.85
C GLY A 724 22.44 -0.68 4.43
N ALA A 725 21.69 -0.56 5.53
CA ALA A 725 21.22 -1.72 6.30
C ALA A 725 19.85 -2.27 5.88
N THR A 726 18.99 -1.47 5.25
CA THR A 726 17.60 -1.81 4.90
C THR A 726 17.46 -2.67 3.63
N GLY A 727 18.04 -2.23 2.50
CA GLY A 727 18.06 -3.02 1.26
C GLY A 727 18.51 -4.49 1.45
N PRO A 728 19.56 -4.78 2.24
CA PRO A 728 19.94 -6.16 2.59
C PRO A 728 18.88 -6.94 3.37
N LEU A 729 18.10 -6.31 4.26
CA LEU A 729 17.04 -6.98 5.02
C LEU A 729 15.98 -7.56 4.10
N SER A 730 15.43 -6.75 3.18
CA SER A 730 14.41 -7.25 2.24
C SER A 730 14.95 -8.35 1.31
N ARG A 731 16.23 -8.31 0.95
CA ARG A 731 16.90 -9.37 0.15
C ARG A 731 17.11 -10.65 0.97
N PHE A 732 17.66 -10.54 2.18
CA PHE A 732 17.81 -11.62 3.17
C PHE A 732 16.46 -12.28 3.51
N TYR A 733 15.41 -11.46 3.66
CA TYR A 733 14.06 -11.91 3.94
C TYR A 733 13.46 -12.71 2.77
N ASN A 734 13.62 -12.25 1.52
CA ASN A 734 13.20 -13.02 0.35
C ASN A 734 13.97 -14.35 0.24
N LEU A 735 15.27 -14.33 0.57
CA LEU A 735 16.12 -15.52 0.63
C LEU A 735 15.72 -16.48 1.76
N LEU A 736 15.28 -16.00 2.92
CA LEU A 736 14.67 -16.83 3.98
C LEU A 736 13.28 -17.36 3.57
N CYS A 737 12.46 -16.58 2.84
CA CYS A 737 11.21 -17.07 2.26
C CYS A 737 11.43 -18.13 1.17
N PHE A 738 12.58 -18.11 0.51
CA PHE A 738 13.02 -19.17 -0.40
C PHE A 738 13.52 -20.39 0.40
N ALA A 739 14.38 -20.17 1.40
CA ALA A 739 14.90 -21.19 2.30
C ALA A 739 13.79 -22.03 2.95
N HIS A 740 12.77 -21.36 3.53
CA HIS A 740 11.64 -22.04 4.17
C HIS A 740 10.89 -22.98 3.23
N ARG A 741 10.69 -22.57 1.97
CA ARG A 741 10.06 -23.39 0.93
C ARG A 741 10.93 -24.56 0.46
N ALA A 742 12.24 -24.50 0.67
CA ALA A 742 13.21 -25.53 0.28
C ALA A 742 13.54 -26.55 1.39
N MET A 743 13.48 -26.15 2.67
CA MET A 743 13.57 -27.07 3.83
C MET A 743 12.52 -28.19 3.75
N LEU A 744 12.64 -29.25 4.55
CA LEU A 744 11.57 -30.24 4.79
C LEU A 744 11.12 -30.20 6.26
N ALA A 745 9.84 -30.46 6.52
CA ALA A 745 9.26 -30.44 7.87
C ALA A 745 9.61 -31.72 8.66
N PRO A 746 9.85 -31.66 10.00
CA PRO A 746 9.16 -30.76 10.94
C PRO A 746 9.86 -29.45 11.31
N GLU A 747 11.18 -29.33 11.18
CA GLU A 747 11.93 -28.23 11.82
C GLU A 747 11.52 -26.82 11.33
N ARG A 748 10.91 -26.73 10.14
CA ARG A 748 10.36 -25.48 9.56
C ARG A 748 9.49 -24.65 10.52
N ASP A 749 8.70 -25.26 11.42
CA ASP A 749 7.82 -24.48 12.33
C ASP A 749 8.60 -23.69 13.39
N ALA A 750 9.73 -24.22 13.89
CA ALA A 750 10.54 -23.52 14.89
C ALA A 750 11.17 -22.24 14.30
N VAL A 751 11.70 -22.34 13.07
CA VAL A 751 12.27 -21.19 12.34
C VAL A 751 11.20 -20.13 12.08
N LEU A 752 9.98 -20.51 11.66
CA LEU A 752 8.88 -19.55 11.49
C LEU A 752 8.46 -18.88 12.80
N ALA A 753 8.48 -19.60 13.94
CA ALA A 753 8.08 -19.03 15.24
C ALA A 753 9.10 -18.00 15.76
N GLU A 754 10.40 -18.31 15.67
CA GLU A 754 11.47 -17.37 16.02
C GLU A 754 11.50 -16.17 15.06
N TRP A 755 11.35 -16.41 13.76
CA TRP A 755 11.30 -15.35 12.75
C TRP A 755 10.05 -14.48 12.85
N ARG A 756 8.91 -15.03 13.30
CA ARG A 756 7.73 -14.24 13.69
C ARG A 756 8.02 -13.38 14.92
N THR A 757 8.67 -13.93 15.94
CA THR A 757 9.06 -13.16 17.14
C THR A 757 9.99 -12.00 16.76
N TRP A 758 10.88 -12.21 15.78
CA TRP A 758 11.69 -11.15 15.17
C TRP A 758 10.86 -10.13 14.38
N ALA A 759 9.96 -10.56 13.50
CA ALA A 759 9.10 -9.67 12.68
C ALA A 759 7.96 -8.97 13.45
N GLU A 760 7.76 -9.33 14.73
CA GLU A 760 6.93 -8.60 15.69
C GLU A 760 7.76 -7.61 16.54
N ALA A 761 9.07 -7.87 16.73
CA ALA A 761 10.01 -6.97 17.41
C ALA A 761 10.54 -5.86 16.49
N VAL A 762 10.90 -6.19 15.25
CA VAL A 762 11.15 -5.26 14.14
C VAL A 762 9.80 -4.89 13.51
N HIS A 763 9.61 -3.64 13.06
CA HIS A 763 8.28 -3.11 12.78
C HIS A 763 7.55 -3.76 11.58
N HIS A 764 6.71 -4.78 11.85
CA HIS A 764 5.50 -5.32 11.16
C HIS A 764 5.31 -5.22 9.63
N SER A 765 5.72 -4.14 8.97
CA SER A 765 5.76 -4.00 7.49
C SER A 765 6.43 -5.20 6.81
N ASP A 766 7.55 -5.66 7.35
CA ASP A 766 8.27 -6.86 6.97
C ASP A 766 7.55 -8.16 7.38
N ALA A 767 6.30 -8.13 7.84
CA ALA A 767 5.51 -9.35 8.02
C ALA A 767 4.89 -9.85 6.70
N GLY A 768 4.83 -9.04 5.63
CA GLY A 768 4.04 -9.36 4.43
C GLY A 768 4.34 -10.72 3.76
N GLY A 769 5.62 -11.03 3.51
CA GLY A 769 6.03 -12.32 2.93
C GLY A 769 5.99 -13.49 3.93
N LEU A 770 6.13 -13.23 5.23
CA LEU A 770 6.03 -14.19 6.32
C LEU A 770 4.57 -14.60 6.56
N LEU A 771 3.65 -13.63 6.49
CA LEU A 771 2.21 -13.84 6.43
C LEU A 771 1.81 -14.58 5.14
N THR A 772 2.45 -14.26 4.00
CA THR A 772 2.26 -15.02 2.75
C THR A 772 2.72 -16.47 2.91
N VAL A 773 3.91 -16.73 3.47
CA VAL A 773 4.43 -18.08 3.75
C VAL A 773 3.59 -18.83 4.78
N ARG A 774 3.08 -18.13 5.80
CA ARG A 774 2.15 -18.67 6.79
C ARG A 774 0.80 -18.99 6.17
N ALA A 775 0.34 -18.22 5.19
CA ALA A 775 -0.88 -18.50 4.42
C ALA A 775 -0.68 -19.66 3.42
N GLU A 776 0.46 -19.75 2.73
CA GLU A 776 0.86 -20.93 1.94
C GLU A 776 0.79 -22.20 2.82
N ARG A 777 1.40 -22.17 4.01
CA ARG A 777 1.41 -23.29 4.95
C ARG A 777 0.06 -23.56 5.62
N ALA A 778 -0.77 -22.53 5.81
CA ALA A 778 -2.12 -22.70 6.30
C ALA A 778 -3.00 -23.40 5.25
N ILE A 779 -2.86 -23.04 3.97
CA ILE A 779 -3.43 -23.76 2.83
C ILE A 779 -2.91 -25.20 2.77
N GLY A 780 -1.60 -25.43 2.91
CA GLY A 780 -0.99 -26.77 2.94
C GLY A 780 -1.52 -27.69 4.04
N ARG A 781 -1.95 -27.13 5.19
CA ARG A 781 -2.59 -27.86 6.29
C ARG A 781 -4.12 -27.91 6.21
N GLY A 782 -4.74 -27.25 5.23
CA GLY A 782 -6.21 -27.11 5.14
C GLY A 782 -6.82 -26.10 6.12
N ASP A 783 -6.03 -25.27 6.80
CA ASP A 783 -6.56 -24.16 7.61
C ASP A 783 -6.74 -22.90 6.75
N PHE A 784 -7.79 -22.93 5.92
CA PHE A 784 -8.11 -21.82 5.01
C PHE A 784 -8.59 -20.57 5.77
N ASP A 785 -8.96 -20.67 7.06
CA ASP A 785 -9.38 -19.51 7.87
C ASP A 785 -8.18 -18.78 8.49
N GLU A 786 -7.10 -19.49 8.85
CA GLU A 786 -5.77 -18.89 9.12
C GLU A 786 -5.17 -18.27 7.86
N ALA A 787 -5.30 -18.92 6.70
CA ALA A 787 -4.80 -18.38 5.44
C ALA A 787 -5.41 -17.01 5.11
N LEU A 788 -6.75 -16.91 5.14
CA LEU A 788 -7.47 -15.65 4.89
C LEU A 788 -7.18 -14.56 5.92
N ARG A 789 -6.95 -14.91 7.19
CA ARG A 789 -6.51 -13.94 8.21
C ARG A 789 -5.11 -13.42 7.90
N CYS A 790 -4.16 -14.31 7.60
CA CYS A 790 -2.80 -13.92 7.27
C CYS A 790 -2.72 -13.04 6.01
N THR A 791 -3.49 -13.34 4.96
CA THR A 791 -3.53 -12.49 3.75
C THR A 791 -4.20 -11.14 4.01
N ALA A 792 -5.27 -11.08 4.81
CA ALA A 792 -5.95 -9.83 5.17
C ALA A 792 -5.08 -8.90 6.04
N GLU A 793 -4.10 -9.43 6.77
CA GLU A 793 -3.10 -8.67 7.52
C GLU A 793 -1.96 -8.10 6.65
N THR A 794 -1.84 -8.49 5.37
CA THR A 794 -0.77 -7.98 4.49
C THR A 794 -1.08 -6.58 3.94
N VAL A 795 -0.02 -5.78 3.75
CA VAL A 795 -0.14 -4.42 3.22
C VAL A 795 -0.39 -4.46 1.72
N ASP A 796 -1.51 -3.89 1.31
CA ASP A 796 -2.11 -4.02 -0.03
C ASP A 796 -1.49 -3.07 -1.08
N ALA A 797 -0.14 -3.01 -1.14
CA ALA A 797 0.63 -2.06 -1.95
C ALA A 797 1.45 -2.74 -3.06
N GLY A 798 1.20 -2.34 -4.30
CA GLY A 798 1.97 -2.73 -5.49
C GLY A 798 2.15 -4.25 -5.72
N SER A 799 3.23 -4.61 -6.41
CA SER A 799 3.54 -5.99 -6.83
C SER A 799 3.77 -6.99 -5.67
N TYR A 800 3.82 -6.54 -4.41
CA TYR A 800 3.96 -7.42 -3.25
C TYR A 800 2.62 -8.01 -2.78
N ALA A 801 1.49 -7.33 -3.04
CA ALA A 801 0.16 -7.84 -2.76
C ALA A 801 -0.22 -9.06 -3.64
N VAL A 802 0.53 -9.32 -4.72
CA VAL A 802 0.30 -10.42 -5.67
C VAL A 802 0.24 -11.79 -4.99
N GLY A 803 1.19 -12.09 -4.10
CA GLY A 803 1.21 -13.38 -3.37
C GLY A 803 -0.07 -13.59 -2.56
N PRO A 804 -0.39 -12.70 -1.60
CA PRO A 804 -1.65 -12.73 -0.85
C PRO A 804 -2.90 -12.83 -1.73
N LEU A 805 -2.99 -12.03 -2.81
CA LEU A 805 -4.14 -12.05 -3.72
C LEU A 805 -4.32 -13.41 -4.43
N MET A 806 -3.24 -14.08 -4.81
CA MET A 806 -3.30 -15.42 -5.42
C MET A 806 -3.70 -16.50 -4.40
N LEU A 807 -3.29 -16.39 -3.13
CA LEU A 807 -3.68 -17.31 -2.07
C LEU A 807 -5.16 -17.12 -1.66
N GLU A 808 -5.64 -15.88 -1.59
CA GLU A 808 -7.07 -15.58 -1.43
C GLU A 808 -7.89 -16.13 -2.62
N ALA A 809 -7.42 -15.92 -3.85
CA ALA A 809 -8.07 -16.45 -5.06
C ALA A 809 -8.16 -17.98 -5.03
N PHE A 810 -7.13 -18.67 -4.55
CA PHE A 810 -7.13 -20.12 -4.35
C PHE A 810 -8.16 -20.59 -3.32
N VAL A 811 -8.22 -19.94 -2.15
CA VAL A 811 -9.19 -20.28 -1.09
C VAL A 811 -10.63 -20.03 -1.56
N LEU A 812 -10.88 -18.91 -2.23
CA LEU A 812 -12.20 -18.58 -2.79
C LEU A 812 -12.61 -19.57 -3.89
N ALA A 813 -11.71 -19.92 -4.81
CA ALA A 813 -11.98 -20.91 -5.87
C ALA A 813 -12.36 -22.28 -5.30
N ALA A 814 -11.69 -22.73 -4.24
CA ALA A 814 -11.97 -24.01 -3.60
C ALA A 814 -13.28 -24.04 -2.80
N ARG A 815 -13.64 -22.92 -2.16
CA ARG A 815 -14.84 -22.80 -1.30
C ARG A 815 -16.11 -22.50 -2.07
N ASP A 816 -16.06 -21.46 -2.91
CA ASP A 816 -17.23 -20.81 -3.51
C ASP A 816 -17.27 -20.97 -5.04
N GLY A 817 -16.18 -21.45 -5.65
CA GLY A 817 -16.03 -21.70 -7.08
C GLY A 817 -15.18 -20.65 -7.81
N PRO A 818 -14.74 -20.93 -9.05
CA PRO A 818 -13.79 -20.09 -9.80
C PRO A 818 -14.28 -18.65 -10.02
N ASP A 819 -15.60 -18.42 -10.05
CA ASP A 819 -16.20 -17.09 -10.18
C ASP A 819 -15.86 -16.19 -8.99
N ALA A 820 -15.79 -16.73 -7.77
CA ALA A 820 -15.41 -15.99 -6.57
C ALA A 820 -13.94 -15.50 -6.61
N ALA A 821 -13.07 -16.20 -7.35
CA ALA A 821 -11.67 -15.81 -7.52
C ALA A 821 -11.47 -14.66 -8.53
N HIS A 822 -12.43 -14.39 -9.41
CA HIS A 822 -12.25 -13.46 -10.54
C HIS A 822 -11.85 -12.05 -10.11
N GLY A 823 -12.44 -11.49 -9.04
CA GLY A 823 -12.08 -10.14 -8.57
C GLY A 823 -10.61 -10.02 -8.15
N ARG A 824 -10.07 -11.06 -7.49
CA ARG A 824 -8.66 -11.10 -7.06
C ARG A 824 -7.73 -11.30 -8.27
N LEU A 825 -8.09 -12.22 -9.17
CA LEU A 825 -7.32 -12.49 -10.40
C LEU A 825 -7.30 -11.28 -11.36
N ALA A 826 -8.43 -10.59 -11.55
CA ALA A 826 -8.51 -9.38 -12.35
C ALA A 826 -7.65 -8.25 -11.75
N ARG A 827 -7.67 -8.10 -10.41
CA ARG A 827 -6.83 -7.11 -9.72
C ARG A 827 -5.34 -7.42 -9.83
N VAL A 828 -4.92 -8.70 -9.80
CA VAL A 828 -3.53 -9.10 -10.09
C VAL A 828 -3.15 -8.80 -11.54
N ARG A 829 -4.04 -9.06 -12.52
CA ARG A 829 -3.79 -8.72 -13.94
C ARG A 829 -3.71 -7.21 -14.21
N ALA A 830 -4.32 -6.38 -13.35
CA ALA A 830 -4.26 -4.92 -13.46
C ALA A 830 -2.99 -4.31 -12.84
N MET A 831 -2.15 -5.09 -12.16
CA MET A 831 -0.88 -4.63 -11.61
C MET A 831 0.24 -4.68 -12.66
N THR A 832 1.14 -3.70 -12.62
CA THR A 832 2.45 -3.80 -13.29
C THR A 832 3.30 -4.86 -12.57
N LEU A 833 3.18 -6.12 -13.03
CA LEU A 833 3.92 -7.23 -12.46
C LEU A 833 5.41 -7.13 -12.83
N ARG A 834 6.29 -7.40 -11.86
CA ARG A 834 7.70 -7.69 -12.18
C ARG A 834 7.76 -9.00 -12.99
N PRO A 835 8.70 -9.19 -13.93
CA PRO A 835 8.69 -10.38 -14.80
C PRO A 835 8.67 -11.72 -14.05
N GLY A 836 9.45 -11.87 -12.98
CA GLY A 836 9.41 -13.07 -12.13
C GLY A 836 8.13 -13.23 -11.30
N ALA A 837 7.40 -12.14 -11.06
CA ALA A 837 6.06 -12.20 -10.46
C ALA A 837 5.01 -12.71 -11.48
N SER A 838 5.14 -12.42 -12.77
CA SER A 838 4.27 -13.03 -13.81
C SER A 838 4.43 -14.55 -13.80
N ASN A 839 5.66 -15.06 -13.87
CA ASN A 839 5.95 -16.50 -13.76
C ASN A 839 5.36 -17.14 -12.49
N ALA A 840 5.25 -16.38 -11.39
CA ALA A 840 4.62 -16.84 -10.16
C ALA A 840 3.09 -16.83 -10.21
N VAL A 841 2.49 -15.78 -10.80
CA VAL A 841 1.05 -15.67 -11.05
C VAL A 841 0.56 -16.77 -11.99
N ASP A 842 1.28 -17.05 -13.07
CA ASP A 842 0.87 -18.06 -14.05
C ASP A 842 0.88 -19.48 -13.45
N ARG A 843 1.84 -19.80 -12.57
CA ARG A 843 1.84 -21.03 -11.76
C ARG A 843 0.64 -21.09 -10.81
N ASP A 844 0.41 -20.07 -10.00
CA ASP A 844 -0.64 -20.12 -8.98
C ASP A 844 -2.04 -20.07 -9.63
N ALA A 845 -2.17 -19.38 -10.76
CA ALA A 845 -3.35 -19.43 -11.61
C ALA A 845 -3.54 -20.83 -12.22
N ALA A 846 -2.48 -21.52 -12.65
CA ALA A 846 -2.60 -22.91 -13.10
C ALA A 846 -3.13 -23.83 -11.98
N GLN A 847 -2.74 -23.64 -10.72
CA GLN A 847 -3.32 -24.39 -9.59
C GLN A 847 -4.83 -24.08 -9.40
N ILE A 848 -5.23 -22.82 -9.54
CA ILE A 848 -6.65 -22.40 -9.46
C ILE A 848 -7.46 -23.00 -10.62
N HIS A 849 -6.95 -22.98 -11.85
CA HIS A 849 -7.63 -23.57 -13.01
C HIS A 849 -7.64 -25.11 -12.96
N LEU A 850 -6.64 -25.76 -12.34
CA LEU A 850 -6.65 -27.20 -12.04
C LEU A 850 -7.78 -27.57 -11.06
N LEU A 851 -7.99 -26.77 -10.00
CA LEU A 851 -9.14 -26.92 -9.10
C LEU A 851 -10.47 -26.72 -9.83
N ALA A 852 -10.56 -25.76 -10.77
CA ALA A 852 -11.73 -25.58 -11.62
C ALA A 852 -11.97 -26.75 -12.59
N GLY A 853 -10.88 -27.38 -13.09
CA GLY A 853 -10.91 -28.43 -14.11
C GLY A 853 -10.53 -27.97 -15.52
N ASP A 854 -10.19 -26.71 -15.66
CA ASP A 854 -9.84 -26.04 -16.90
C ASP A 854 -8.39 -26.34 -17.28
N VAL A 855 -8.14 -27.58 -17.72
CA VAL A 855 -6.84 -28.03 -18.22
C VAL A 855 -6.40 -27.27 -19.48
N GLY A 856 -7.35 -26.72 -20.25
CA GLY A 856 -7.08 -25.84 -21.38
C GLY A 856 -6.34 -24.57 -20.95
N ALA A 857 -6.85 -23.83 -19.97
CA ALA A 857 -6.17 -22.64 -19.45
C ALA A 857 -4.97 -22.94 -18.53
N VAL A 858 -4.78 -24.20 -18.11
CA VAL A 858 -3.48 -24.64 -17.56
C VAL A 858 -2.43 -24.71 -18.66
N LEU A 859 -2.75 -25.34 -19.80
CA LEU A 859 -1.82 -25.50 -20.93
C LEU A 859 -1.60 -24.19 -21.71
N GLN A 860 -2.60 -23.31 -21.80
CA GLN A 860 -2.48 -21.99 -22.45
C GLN A 860 -1.67 -20.97 -21.62
N ARG A 861 -1.21 -21.31 -20.40
CA ARG A 861 -0.25 -20.49 -19.64
C ARG A 861 1.15 -21.06 -19.81
N PRO A 862 2.03 -20.44 -20.63
CA PRO A 862 3.40 -20.92 -20.87
C PRO A 862 4.34 -20.64 -19.69
N GLY A 863 4.00 -21.15 -18.50
CA GLY A 863 4.72 -20.93 -17.23
C GLY A 863 6.07 -21.63 -17.11
N ALA A 864 6.83 -21.78 -18.20
CA ALA A 864 8.18 -22.35 -18.17
C ALA A 864 9.06 -21.87 -19.34
N SER A 865 10.02 -20.98 -19.04
CA SER A 865 11.32 -20.95 -19.75
C SER A 865 12.24 -22.02 -19.13
N PRO A 866 13.12 -22.72 -19.88
CA PRO A 866 13.91 -23.85 -19.36
C PRO A 866 15.18 -23.43 -18.58
N GLN A 867 15.25 -22.17 -18.16
CA GLN A 867 16.47 -21.49 -17.72
C GLN A 867 16.42 -21.04 -16.26
N HIS A 868 15.42 -21.50 -15.50
CA HIS A 868 15.19 -21.13 -14.11
C HIS A 868 14.81 -22.38 -13.29
N LEU A 869 15.51 -22.66 -12.18
CA LEU A 869 15.11 -23.66 -11.19
C LEU A 869 14.78 -23.03 -9.85
N ASN A 870 13.66 -22.32 -9.84
CA ASN A 870 12.92 -22.15 -8.61
C ASN A 870 12.19 -23.49 -8.29
N PRO A 871 12.16 -23.98 -7.03
CA PRO A 871 11.34 -25.13 -6.62
C PRO A 871 9.88 -25.07 -7.09
N ARG A 872 9.34 -23.84 -7.20
CA ARG A 872 7.99 -23.56 -7.72
C ARG A 872 7.77 -23.93 -9.20
N ILE A 873 8.83 -24.13 -10.00
CA ILE A 873 8.72 -24.56 -11.41
C ILE A 873 8.54 -26.07 -11.53
N ALA A 874 9.06 -26.87 -10.60
CA ALA A 874 8.77 -28.31 -10.57
C ALA A 874 7.25 -28.57 -10.38
N ILE A 875 6.60 -27.79 -9.50
CA ILE A 875 5.13 -27.79 -9.33
C ILE A 875 4.42 -27.43 -10.64
N ALA A 876 4.91 -26.44 -11.40
CA ALA A 876 4.35 -26.07 -12.70
C ALA A 876 4.52 -27.19 -13.74
N VAL A 877 5.68 -27.84 -13.82
CA VAL A 877 5.94 -28.97 -14.73
C VAL A 877 5.07 -30.17 -14.39
N ILE A 878 4.93 -30.55 -13.11
CA ILE A 878 4.03 -31.63 -12.67
C ILE A 878 2.57 -31.29 -12.98
N THR A 879 2.17 -30.02 -12.80
CA THR A 879 0.84 -29.52 -13.16
C THR A 879 0.57 -29.61 -14.67
N ALA A 880 1.54 -29.25 -15.50
CA ALA A 880 1.43 -29.33 -16.96
C ALA A 880 1.49 -30.76 -17.50
N LEU A 881 2.30 -31.64 -16.91
CA LEU A 881 2.29 -33.10 -17.17
C LEU A 881 0.92 -33.70 -16.86
N TYR A 882 0.35 -33.36 -15.70
CA TYR A 882 -0.97 -33.84 -15.32
C TYR A 882 -2.07 -33.29 -16.25
N ALA A 883 -2.02 -32.00 -16.59
CA ALA A 883 -3.01 -31.36 -17.47
C ALA A 883 -2.97 -31.88 -18.90
N SER A 884 -1.79 -32.06 -19.51
CA SER A 884 -1.63 -32.63 -20.86
C SER A 884 -2.12 -34.09 -20.90
N ARG A 885 -1.77 -34.91 -19.89
CA ARG A 885 -2.32 -36.27 -19.71
C ARG A 885 -3.85 -36.29 -19.64
N VAL A 886 -4.46 -35.37 -18.89
CA VAL A 886 -5.93 -35.28 -18.73
C VAL A 886 -6.61 -34.75 -20.00
N ALA A 887 -5.96 -33.86 -20.75
CA ALA A 887 -6.45 -33.36 -22.03
C ALA A 887 -6.31 -34.37 -23.18
N GLY A 888 -5.49 -35.41 -23.02
CA GLY A 888 -5.14 -36.35 -24.09
C GLY A 888 -4.13 -35.79 -25.10
N ASP A 889 -3.45 -34.69 -24.75
CA ASP A 889 -2.47 -34.01 -25.60
C ASP A 889 -1.12 -34.75 -25.53
N VAL A 890 -0.92 -35.68 -26.47
CA VAL A 890 0.25 -36.56 -26.54
C VAL A 890 1.53 -35.77 -26.81
N ASP A 891 1.47 -34.76 -27.67
CA ASP A 891 2.65 -33.96 -28.08
C ASP A 891 3.10 -33.04 -26.94
N ALA A 892 2.17 -32.35 -26.28
CA ALA A 892 2.49 -31.57 -25.08
C ALA A 892 3.00 -32.49 -23.96
N PHE A 893 2.37 -33.64 -23.74
CA PHE A 893 2.80 -34.60 -22.72
C PHE A 893 4.24 -35.10 -22.98
N ALA A 894 4.56 -35.49 -24.22
CA ALA A 894 5.90 -35.92 -24.61
C ALA A 894 6.95 -34.80 -24.47
N ALA A 895 6.58 -33.56 -24.82
CA ALA A 895 7.42 -32.39 -24.60
C ALA A 895 7.68 -32.13 -23.11
N TRP A 896 6.65 -32.21 -22.25
CA TRP A 896 6.80 -32.04 -20.81
C TRP A 896 7.58 -33.20 -20.15
N CYS A 897 7.45 -34.44 -20.61
CA CYS A 897 8.27 -35.56 -20.14
C CYS A 897 9.75 -35.38 -20.50
N THR A 898 10.04 -35.03 -21.76
CA THR A 898 11.41 -34.71 -22.23
C THR A 898 12.01 -33.57 -21.43
N ARG A 899 11.18 -32.60 -21.04
CA ARG A 899 11.59 -31.44 -20.26
C ARG A 899 11.78 -31.73 -18.77
N ALA A 900 10.98 -32.61 -18.18
CA ALA A 900 11.19 -33.08 -16.82
C ALA A 900 12.52 -33.84 -16.68
N GLU A 901 12.88 -34.63 -17.70
CA GLU A 901 14.18 -35.31 -17.82
C GLU A 901 15.35 -34.32 -17.72
N GLN A 902 15.30 -33.21 -18.47
CA GLN A 902 16.32 -32.16 -18.51
C GLN A 902 16.57 -31.45 -17.16
N PHE A 903 15.68 -31.65 -16.18
CA PHE A 903 15.80 -31.07 -14.84
C PHE A 903 16.07 -32.12 -13.73
N ARG A 904 16.10 -33.42 -14.03
CA ARG A 904 16.19 -34.53 -13.04
C ARG A 904 17.35 -34.35 -12.05
N GLU A 905 18.49 -33.86 -12.54
CA GLU A 905 19.75 -33.76 -11.78
C GLU A 905 20.02 -32.38 -11.17
N ARG A 906 19.14 -31.38 -11.38
CA ARG A 906 19.46 -29.98 -11.07
C ARG A 906 18.99 -29.50 -9.69
N VAL A 907 17.82 -29.92 -9.20
CA VAL A 907 17.28 -29.56 -7.86
C VAL A 907 16.45 -30.74 -7.34
N ASP A 908 16.48 -31.03 -6.03
CA ASP A 908 15.75 -32.15 -5.42
C ASP A 908 14.25 -32.14 -5.78
N VAL A 909 13.61 -30.96 -5.83
CA VAL A 909 12.19 -30.82 -6.17
C VAL A 909 11.92 -31.13 -7.66
N ALA A 910 12.87 -30.84 -8.54
CA ALA A 910 12.75 -31.13 -9.97
C ALA A 910 12.84 -32.64 -10.28
N ARG A 911 13.54 -33.41 -9.44
CA ARG A 911 13.55 -34.88 -9.51
C ARG A 911 12.13 -35.45 -9.47
N PHE A 912 11.22 -34.90 -8.66
CA PHE A 912 9.84 -35.36 -8.59
C PHE A 912 9.04 -35.16 -9.89
N ALA A 913 9.40 -34.18 -10.73
CA ALA A 913 8.81 -34.03 -12.05
C ALA A 913 9.25 -35.15 -12.99
N ALA A 914 10.53 -35.52 -12.96
CA ALA A 914 11.04 -36.66 -13.71
C ALA A 914 10.47 -38.00 -13.20
N THR A 915 10.37 -38.17 -11.87
CA THR A 915 9.71 -39.34 -11.25
C THR A 915 8.24 -39.46 -11.64
N TYR A 916 7.49 -38.36 -11.76
CA TYR A 916 6.11 -38.42 -12.25
C TYR A 916 6.03 -38.76 -13.75
N ALA A 917 6.93 -38.23 -14.57
CA ALA A 917 7.04 -38.62 -15.98
C ALA A 917 7.39 -40.12 -16.14
N ASP A 918 8.31 -40.64 -15.33
CA ASP A 918 8.66 -42.07 -15.27
C ASP A 918 7.49 -42.93 -14.80
N ALA A 919 6.69 -42.46 -13.84
CA ALA A 919 5.51 -43.18 -13.37
C ALA A 919 4.46 -43.34 -14.48
N GLU A 920 4.16 -42.27 -15.23
CA GLU A 920 3.20 -42.35 -16.34
C GLU A 920 3.76 -43.15 -17.54
N ARG A 921 5.08 -43.08 -17.81
CA ARG A 921 5.77 -44.03 -18.73
C ARG A 921 5.61 -45.48 -18.26
N ALA A 922 5.72 -45.75 -16.96
CA ALA A 922 5.53 -47.08 -16.40
C ALA A 922 4.06 -47.57 -16.49
N VAL A 923 3.07 -46.67 -16.36
CA VAL A 923 1.66 -47.00 -16.69
C VAL A 923 1.54 -47.41 -18.16
N GLN A 924 2.13 -46.66 -19.09
CA GLN A 924 2.11 -46.98 -20.53
C GLN A 924 2.80 -48.32 -20.85
N ALA A 925 3.87 -48.66 -20.13
CA ALA A 925 4.58 -49.93 -20.23
C ALA A 925 3.90 -51.10 -19.47
N GLY A 926 2.80 -50.85 -18.74
CA GLY A 926 2.06 -51.84 -17.96
C GLY A 926 2.58 -52.08 -16.53
N ASP A 927 3.75 -51.55 -16.15
CA ASP A 927 4.24 -51.59 -14.77
C ASP A 927 3.54 -50.56 -13.88
N THR A 928 2.29 -50.89 -13.56
CA THR A 928 1.48 -50.12 -12.63
C THR A 928 1.99 -50.23 -11.20
N GLY A 929 2.75 -51.28 -10.85
CA GLY A 929 3.31 -51.45 -9.51
C GLY A 929 4.33 -50.37 -9.18
N ARG A 930 5.28 -50.14 -10.10
CA ARG A 930 6.23 -49.03 -10.04
C ARG A 930 5.52 -47.69 -10.08
N ALA A 931 4.59 -47.50 -11.03
CA ALA A 931 3.87 -46.24 -11.20
C ALA A 931 3.11 -45.80 -9.93
N LEU A 932 2.45 -46.72 -9.25
CA LEU A 932 1.74 -46.44 -8.00
C LEU A 932 2.68 -45.89 -6.91
N LEU A 933 3.84 -46.51 -6.72
CA LEU A 933 4.85 -46.11 -5.73
C LEU A 933 5.42 -44.72 -6.04
N ASP A 934 5.79 -44.48 -7.30
CA ASP A 934 6.34 -43.18 -7.73
C ASP A 934 5.31 -42.04 -7.60
N ILE A 935 4.06 -42.27 -8.00
CA ILE A 935 2.97 -41.27 -7.85
C ILE A 935 2.72 -40.94 -6.37
N GLU A 936 2.83 -41.91 -5.47
CA GLU A 936 2.68 -41.66 -4.03
C GLU A 936 3.88 -40.92 -3.43
N ALA A 937 5.11 -41.26 -3.83
CA ALA A 937 6.31 -40.54 -3.43
C ALA A 937 6.27 -39.06 -3.88
N VAL A 938 5.79 -38.79 -5.10
CA VAL A 938 5.57 -37.42 -5.61
C VAL A 938 4.39 -36.75 -4.88
N ALA A 939 3.28 -37.43 -4.63
CA ALA A 939 2.13 -36.85 -3.94
C ALA A 939 2.46 -36.45 -2.49
N ASP A 940 3.12 -37.32 -1.72
CA ASP A 940 3.59 -37.01 -0.37
C ASP A 940 4.67 -35.91 -0.39
N ALA A 941 5.47 -35.78 -1.46
CA ALA A 941 6.37 -34.64 -1.64
C ALA A 941 5.62 -33.33 -1.88
N MET A 942 4.57 -33.32 -2.73
CA MET A 942 3.76 -32.13 -2.98
C MET A 942 2.98 -31.67 -1.73
N GLU A 943 2.56 -32.60 -0.85
CA GLU A 943 2.05 -32.25 0.49
C GLU A 943 3.13 -31.59 1.35
N ARG A 944 4.37 -32.10 1.33
CA ARG A 944 5.50 -31.43 2.02
C ARG A 944 5.86 -30.06 1.43
N PHE A 945 5.52 -29.76 0.18
CA PHE A 945 5.70 -28.43 -0.43
C PHE A 945 4.45 -27.53 -0.34
N ASP A 946 3.51 -27.83 0.55
CA ASP A 946 2.31 -27.03 0.81
C ASP A 946 1.46 -26.79 -0.46
N ALA A 947 1.46 -27.75 -1.39
CA ALA A 947 0.83 -27.67 -2.72
C ALA A 947 -0.37 -28.64 -2.89
N PRO A 948 -1.50 -28.42 -2.17
CA PRO A 948 -2.56 -29.43 -2.03
C PRO A 948 -3.36 -29.72 -3.30
N ALA A 949 -3.44 -28.79 -4.26
CA ALA A 949 -4.17 -29.01 -5.52
C ALA A 949 -3.49 -30.05 -6.42
N ILE A 950 -2.16 -29.97 -6.56
CA ILE A 950 -1.40 -30.96 -7.35
C ILE A 950 -1.22 -32.28 -6.59
N ALA A 951 -1.02 -32.23 -5.26
CA ALA A 951 -1.01 -33.43 -4.41
C ALA A 951 -2.34 -34.20 -4.51
N THR A 952 -3.47 -33.50 -4.46
CA THR A 952 -4.81 -34.09 -4.68
C THR A 952 -4.91 -34.73 -6.06
N SER A 953 -4.49 -34.02 -7.11
CA SER A 953 -4.55 -34.52 -8.49
C SER A 953 -3.74 -35.82 -8.67
N LEU A 954 -2.57 -35.91 -8.04
CA LEU A 954 -1.75 -37.13 -8.02
C LEU A 954 -2.41 -38.27 -7.21
N ARG A 955 -3.05 -37.97 -6.06
CA ARG A 955 -3.83 -38.99 -5.33
C ARG A 955 -5.02 -39.48 -6.14
N LEU A 956 -5.76 -38.60 -6.81
CA LEU A 956 -6.85 -39.00 -7.71
C LEU A 956 -6.35 -39.87 -8.86
N ARG A 957 -5.17 -39.57 -9.43
CA ARG A 957 -4.52 -40.45 -10.41
C ARG A 957 -4.18 -41.82 -9.84
N ARG A 958 -3.68 -41.89 -8.60
CA ARG A 958 -3.45 -43.17 -7.91
C ARG A 958 -4.77 -43.93 -7.65
N VAL A 959 -5.87 -43.23 -7.34
CA VAL A 959 -7.21 -43.83 -7.24
C VAL A 959 -7.68 -44.41 -8.59
N GLU A 960 -7.45 -43.72 -9.72
CA GLU A 960 -7.76 -44.24 -11.06
C GLU A 960 -6.99 -45.54 -11.38
N LEU A 961 -5.73 -45.65 -10.97
CA LEU A 961 -4.91 -46.85 -11.17
C LEU A 961 -5.25 -48.00 -10.21
N LEU A 962 -5.78 -47.70 -9.02
CA LEU A 962 -6.17 -48.70 -8.02
C LEU A 962 -7.59 -49.23 -8.22
N ARG A 963 -8.53 -48.44 -8.76
CA ARG A 963 -9.98 -48.75 -8.79
C ARG A 963 -10.30 -50.21 -9.14
N ASP A 964 -9.72 -50.72 -10.21
CA ASP A 964 -10.05 -52.05 -10.76
C ASP A 964 -9.12 -53.17 -10.24
N ARG A 965 -8.18 -52.85 -9.34
CA ARG A 965 -7.12 -53.75 -8.83
C ARG A 965 -7.21 -53.96 -7.32
N ASP A 966 -7.39 -52.86 -6.59
CA ASP A 966 -7.62 -52.81 -5.15
C ASP A 966 -8.63 -51.68 -4.85
N PRO A 967 -9.95 -52.00 -4.88
CA PRO A 967 -11.00 -51.04 -4.53
C PRO A 967 -10.89 -50.54 -3.09
N ALA A 968 -10.27 -51.29 -2.17
CA ALA A 968 -10.13 -50.87 -0.77
C ALA A 968 -9.07 -49.77 -0.64
N ALA A 969 -7.89 -49.95 -1.25
CA ALA A 969 -6.86 -48.92 -1.32
C ALA A 969 -7.31 -47.70 -2.13
N ALA A 970 -8.10 -47.89 -3.21
CA ALA A 970 -8.69 -46.80 -3.97
C ALA A 970 -9.63 -45.93 -3.09
N ASN A 971 -10.57 -46.56 -2.39
CA ASN A 971 -11.48 -45.84 -1.48
C ASN A 971 -10.73 -45.21 -0.28
N ALA A 972 -9.67 -45.84 0.23
CA ALA A 972 -8.86 -45.28 1.32
C ALA A 972 -8.07 -44.01 0.89
N GLN A 973 -7.50 -43.99 -0.32
CA GLN A 973 -6.84 -42.80 -0.86
C GLN A 973 -7.85 -41.67 -1.15
N LEU A 974 -9.05 -42.01 -1.66
CA LEU A 974 -10.14 -41.05 -1.82
C LEU A 974 -10.60 -40.47 -0.47
N ALA A 975 -10.68 -41.29 0.59
CA ALA A 975 -11.00 -40.84 1.94
C ALA A 975 -9.96 -39.84 2.50
N ARG A 976 -8.65 -40.06 2.27
CA ARG A 976 -7.59 -39.10 2.64
C ARG A 976 -7.77 -37.75 1.93
N VAL A 977 -8.09 -37.76 0.64
CA VAL A 977 -8.39 -36.54 -0.14
C VAL A 977 -9.62 -35.82 0.40
N VAL A 978 -10.74 -36.51 0.57
CA VAL A 978 -12.02 -35.92 1.02
C VAL A 978 -11.91 -35.36 2.43
N ALA A 979 -11.17 -36.02 3.34
CA ALA A 979 -10.94 -35.52 4.69
C ALA A 979 -10.20 -34.17 4.71
N PHE A 980 -9.17 -33.99 3.87
CA PHE A 980 -8.45 -32.72 3.74
C PHE A 980 -9.37 -31.57 3.28
N TRP A 981 -10.11 -31.78 2.18
CA TRP A 981 -10.96 -30.72 1.62
C TRP A 981 -12.20 -30.42 2.50
N ARG A 982 -12.65 -31.37 3.32
CA ARG A 982 -13.62 -31.12 4.42
C ARG A 982 -13.03 -30.22 5.51
N GLY A 983 -11.80 -30.48 5.95
CA GLY A 983 -11.09 -29.59 6.89
C GLY A 983 -10.97 -28.16 6.38
N ALA A 984 -10.64 -28.00 5.10
CA ALA A 984 -10.57 -26.72 4.39
C ALA A 984 -11.92 -26.00 4.21
N LYS A 985 -13.04 -26.70 4.45
CA LYS A 985 -14.42 -26.23 4.19
C LYS A 985 -14.65 -25.89 2.72
N ALA A 986 -13.97 -26.61 1.81
CA ALA A 986 -13.96 -26.35 0.37
C ALA A 986 -15.22 -26.89 -0.31
N ALA A 987 -16.37 -26.30 -0.01
CA ALA A 987 -17.69 -26.82 -0.38
C ALA A 987 -17.87 -27.04 -1.89
N TRP A 988 -17.48 -26.06 -2.71
CA TRP A 988 -17.54 -26.17 -4.17
C TRP A 988 -16.67 -27.32 -4.70
N TYR A 989 -15.41 -27.40 -4.25
CA TYR A 989 -14.49 -28.45 -4.70
C TYR A 989 -14.87 -29.85 -4.19
N LEU A 990 -15.46 -29.96 -3.00
CA LEU A 990 -16.02 -31.22 -2.49
C LEU A 990 -17.15 -31.76 -3.37
N GLY A 991 -18.08 -30.90 -3.82
CA GLY A 991 -19.13 -31.30 -4.76
C GLY A 991 -18.56 -31.78 -6.10
N ARG A 992 -17.47 -31.16 -6.58
CA ARG A 992 -16.73 -31.61 -7.77
C ARG A 992 -16.04 -32.97 -7.57
N LEU A 993 -15.47 -33.22 -6.39
CA LEU A 993 -14.88 -34.53 -6.03
C LEU A 993 -15.96 -35.62 -5.92
N GLU A 994 -17.14 -35.28 -5.39
CA GLU A 994 -18.29 -36.21 -5.28
C GLU A 994 -18.80 -36.61 -6.67
N GLN A 995 -18.95 -35.64 -7.58
CA GLN A 995 -19.27 -35.91 -8.98
C GLN A 995 -18.21 -36.80 -9.65
N TRP A 996 -16.92 -36.46 -9.51
CA TRP A 996 -15.80 -37.23 -10.09
C TRP A 996 -15.75 -38.68 -9.60
N ALA A 997 -16.06 -38.91 -8.32
CA ALA A 997 -16.12 -40.24 -7.71
C ALA A 997 -17.33 -41.04 -8.22
N ARG A 998 -18.51 -40.40 -8.29
CA ARG A 998 -19.75 -41.01 -8.81
C ARG A 998 -19.61 -41.43 -10.27
N GLU A 999 -19.00 -40.59 -11.12
CA GLU A 999 -18.68 -40.91 -12.52
C GLU A 999 -17.73 -42.10 -12.68
N ARG A 1000 -17.00 -42.48 -11.63
CA ARG A 1000 -16.06 -43.59 -11.58
C ARG A 1000 -16.56 -44.79 -10.75
N TYR A 1001 -17.82 -44.76 -10.30
CA TYR A 1001 -18.44 -45.78 -9.44
C TYR A 1001 -17.69 -46.04 -8.11
N LEU A 1002 -17.01 -45.02 -7.58
CA LEU A 1002 -16.29 -45.08 -6.31
C LEU A 1002 -17.24 -44.77 -5.13
N ALA A 1003 -16.95 -45.35 -3.95
CA ALA A 1003 -17.75 -45.11 -2.77
C ALA A 1003 -17.43 -43.73 -2.17
N TRP A 1004 -18.43 -42.86 -2.04
CA TRP A 1004 -18.23 -41.54 -1.41
C TRP A 1004 -17.93 -41.70 0.08
N PRO A 1005 -16.78 -41.21 0.60
CA PRO A 1005 -16.43 -41.37 2.01
C PRO A 1005 -17.39 -40.58 2.90
N MET A 1006 -18.23 -41.25 3.67
CA MET A 1006 -19.15 -40.60 4.62
C MET A 1006 -18.38 -39.82 5.71
N ASP A 1007 -19.02 -38.82 6.30
CA ASP A 1007 -18.42 -38.02 7.37
C ASP A 1007 -18.51 -38.74 8.73
N PRO A 1008 -17.38 -39.07 9.41
CA PRO A 1008 -17.41 -39.67 10.75
C PRO A 1008 -17.96 -38.73 11.83
N ALA A 1009 -18.13 -37.43 11.58
CA ALA A 1009 -18.85 -36.53 12.47
C ALA A 1009 -20.38 -36.70 12.36
N ALA A 1010 -20.89 -37.15 11.20
CA ALA A 1010 -22.31 -37.40 10.96
C ALA A 1010 -22.80 -38.71 11.61
N THR A 1011 -21.90 -39.64 11.96
CA THR A 1011 -22.24 -40.90 12.65
C THR A 1011 -22.32 -40.79 14.17
N ARG A 1012 -22.59 -39.60 14.71
CA ARG A 1012 -23.13 -39.44 16.08
C ARG A 1012 -24.66 -39.55 16.06
N PRO A 1013 -25.26 -40.64 16.59
CA PRO A 1013 -26.72 -40.72 16.75
C PRO A 1013 -27.17 -39.79 17.89
N GLY A 1014 -27.35 -38.50 17.60
CA GLY A 1014 -27.75 -37.48 18.56
C GLY A 1014 -28.42 -36.30 17.87
N THR A 1015 -29.69 -36.06 18.21
CA THR A 1015 -30.54 -34.99 17.67
C THR A 1015 -30.63 -34.92 16.14
N ILE A 1016 -31.59 -35.66 15.59
CA ILE A 1016 -32.30 -35.20 14.39
C ILE A 1016 -33.01 -33.90 14.77
N ALA A 1017 -32.41 -32.76 14.43
CA ALA A 1017 -33.08 -31.47 14.48
C ALA A 1017 -34.03 -31.39 13.27
N THR A 1018 -35.28 -31.81 13.47
CA THR A 1018 -36.31 -31.82 12.42
C THR A 1018 -36.44 -30.43 11.79
N PRO A 1019 -36.30 -30.29 10.45
CA PRO A 1019 -36.46 -29.00 9.79
C PRO A 1019 -37.86 -28.42 10.07
N THR A 1020 -37.91 -27.27 10.72
CA THR A 1020 -39.17 -26.67 11.17
C THR A 1020 -39.94 -26.09 9.99
N LYS A 1021 -41.00 -26.80 9.59
CA LYS A 1021 -41.97 -26.55 8.49
C LYS A 1021 -41.55 -27.19 7.16
N SER A 1022 -42.36 -28.17 6.74
CA SER A 1022 -42.43 -28.63 5.36
C SER A 1022 -42.91 -27.52 4.43
N LEU A 1023 -42.50 -27.59 3.16
CA LEU A 1023 -43.15 -26.86 2.08
C LEU A 1023 -44.59 -27.36 1.90
N THR A 1024 -45.49 -26.47 1.53
CA THR A 1024 -46.84 -26.83 1.05
C THR A 1024 -46.74 -27.45 -0.35
N GLU A 1025 -47.78 -28.18 -0.78
CA GLU A 1025 -47.83 -28.84 -2.08
C GLU A 1025 -47.58 -27.87 -3.25
N ARG A 1026 -48.19 -26.68 -3.21
CA ARG A 1026 -47.98 -25.62 -4.22
C ARG A 1026 -46.57 -25.00 -4.18
N GLU A 1027 -45.89 -25.05 -3.04
CA GLU A 1027 -44.47 -24.66 -2.92
C GLU A 1027 -43.53 -25.78 -3.40
N LEU A 1028 -43.93 -27.05 -3.29
CA LEU A 1028 -43.21 -28.18 -3.90
C LEU A 1028 -43.33 -28.16 -5.44
N ASP A 1029 -44.48 -27.76 -5.99
CA ASP A 1029 -44.65 -27.55 -7.44
C ASP A 1029 -43.71 -26.44 -7.96
N VAL A 1030 -43.68 -25.29 -7.27
CA VAL A 1030 -42.76 -24.20 -7.61
C VAL A 1030 -41.30 -24.65 -7.43
N ALA A 1031 -40.96 -25.40 -6.38
CA ALA A 1031 -39.61 -25.96 -6.20
C ALA A 1031 -39.22 -26.94 -7.32
N ARG A 1032 -40.15 -27.77 -7.81
CA ARG A 1032 -39.95 -28.65 -8.97
C ARG A 1032 -39.64 -27.86 -10.24
N LEU A 1033 -40.43 -26.83 -10.54
CA LEU A 1033 -40.19 -26.01 -11.74
C LEU A 1033 -38.91 -25.15 -11.62
N VAL A 1034 -38.55 -24.70 -10.40
CA VAL A 1034 -37.25 -24.10 -10.11
C VAL A 1034 -36.10 -25.08 -10.36
N ALA A 1035 -36.24 -26.35 -9.96
CA ALA A 1035 -35.23 -27.39 -10.18
C ALA A 1035 -35.07 -27.75 -11.67
N LEU A 1036 -36.12 -27.58 -12.48
CA LEU A 1036 -36.08 -27.67 -13.95
C LEU A 1036 -35.52 -26.41 -14.64
N GLY A 1037 -35.11 -25.39 -13.89
CA GLY A 1037 -34.44 -24.20 -14.40
C GLY A 1037 -35.35 -23.07 -14.89
N LEU A 1038 -36.68 -23.21 -14.81
CA LEU A 1038 -37.62 -22.19 -15.30
C LEU A 1038 -37.50 -20.86 -14.53
N THR A 1039 -37.71 -19.74 -15.22
CA THR A 1039 -37.78 -18.38 -14.65
C THR A 1039 -39.08 -18.12 -13.88
N ASN A 1040 -39.20 -17.00 -13.17
CA ASN A 1040 -40.45 -16.65 -12.46
C ASN A 1040 -41.63 -16.51 -13.43
N ARG A 1041 -41.41 -15.90 -14.60
CA ARG A 1041 -42.39 -15.78 -15.69
C ARG A 1041 -42.86 -17.13 -16.20
N GLU A 1042 -41.95 -18.02 -16.58
CA GLU A 1042 -42.33 -19.34 -17.12
C GLU A 1042 -43.01 -20.24 -16.06
N ILE A 1043 -42.65 -20.10 -14.78
CA ILE A 1043 -43.38 -20.72 -13.67
C ILE A 1043 -44.79 -20.14 -13.53
N ALA A 1044 -44.94 -18.83 -13.70
CA ALA A 1044 -46.23 -18.16 -13.60
C ALA A 1044 -47.16 -18.56 -14.75
N ASP A 1045 -46.66 -18.58 -15.98
CA ASP A 1045 -47.36 -19.06 -17.17
C ASP A 1045 -47.78 -20.54 -17.00
N ARG A 1046 -46.86 -21.41 -16.53
CA ARG A 1046 -47.10 -22.86 -16.39
C ARG A 1046 -47.98 -23.24 -15.19
N LEU A 1047 -48.12 -22.39 -14.18
CA LEU A 1047 -49.01 -22.60 -13.02
C LEU A 1047 -50.30 -21.75 -13.07
N VAL A 1048 -50.47 -20.93 -14.11
CA VAL A 1048 -51.58 -19.97 -14.32
C VAL A 1048 -51.74 -19.02 -13.11
N ILE A 1049 -50.65 -18.33 -12.77
CA ILE A 1049 -50.56 -17.31 -11.71
C ILE A 1049 -49.82 -16.06 -12.22
N SER A 1050 -49.72 -14.99 -11.42
CA SER A 1050 -48.88 -13.83 -11.80
C SER A 1050 -47.39 -14.08 -11.51
N GLU A 1051 -46.49 -13.43 -12.26
CA GLU A 1051 -45.04 -13.52 -12.04
C GLU A 1051 -44.64 -13.12 -10.60
N ARG A 1052 -45.28 -12.08 -10.06
CA ARG A 1052 -45.11 -11.65 -8.66
C ARG A 1052 -45.61 -12.69 -7.65
N THR A 1053 -46.60 -13.51 -8.02
CA THR A 1053 -47.06 -14.65 -7.21
C THR A 1053 -46.01 -15.76 -7.22
N ALA A 1054 -45.45 -16.10 -8.40
CA ALA A 1054 -44.39 -17.09 -8.53
C ALA A 1054 -43.12 -16.68 -7.75
N GLU A 1055 -42.67 -15.44 -7.91
CA GLU A 1055 -41.59 -14.83 -7.12
C GLU A 1055 -41.86 -14.95 -5.61
N GLY A 1056 -43.06 -14.55 -5.17
CA GLY A 1056 -43.48 -14.66 -3.78
C GLY A 1056 -43.58 -16.10 -3.25
N HIS A 1057 -43.72 -17.12 -4.11
CA HIS A 1057 -43.56 -18.53 -3.71
C HIS A 1057 -42.09 -18.92 -3.61
N VAL A 1058 -41.24 -18.52 -4.56
CA VAL A 1058 -39.79 -18.77 -4.52
C VAL A 1058 -39.16 -18.19 -3.26
N GLN A 1059 -39.49 -16.95 -2.88
CA GLN A 1059 -38.98 -16.36 -1.64
C GLN A 1059 -39.44 -17.13 -0.39
N ARG A 1060 -40.72 -17.51 -0.29
CA ARG A 1060 -41.21 -18.34 0.83
C ARG A 1060 -40.54 -19.71 0.91
N ILE A 1061 -40.09 -20.28 -0.22
CA ILE A 1061 -39.31 -21.52 -0.25
C ILE A 1061 -37.89 -21.28 0.28
N LEU A 1062 -37.23 -20.17 -0.12
CA LEU A 1062 -35.95 -19.76 0.42
C LEU A 1062 -36.03 -19.56 1.94
N ASP A 1063 -37.02 -18.80 2.42
CA ASP A 1063 -37.22 -18.48 3.84
C ASP A 1063 -37.49 -19.74 4.68
N LYS A 1064 -38.30 -20.68 4.18
CA LYS A 1064 -38.63 -21.94 4.88
C LYS A 1064 -37.48 -22.93 4.94
N LEU A 1065 -36.62 -22.96 3.91
CA LEU A 1065 -35.49 -23.89 3.84
C LEU A 1065 -34.16 -23.27 4.33
N GLY A 1066 -34.15 -21.97 4.66
CA GLY A 1066 -32.95 -21.24 5.10
C GLY A 1066 -31.96 -20.93 3.96
N PHE A 1067 -32.44 -20.95 2.71
CA PHE A 1067 -31.60 -20.77 1.52
C PHE A 1067 -31.45 -19.30 1.13
N ARG A 1068 -30.38 -19.00 0.39
CA ARG A 1068 -30.01 -17.65 -0.06
C ARG A 1068 -30.05 -17.48 -1.59
N SER A 1069 -30.24 -18.56 -2.36
CA SER A 1069 -30.34 -18.49 -3.83
C SER A 1069 -31.26 -19.55 -4.42
N ARG A 1070 -31.84 -19.24 -5.58
CA ARG A 1070 -32.69 -20.15 -6.38
C ARG A 1070 -32.01 -21.49 -6.64
N SER A 1071 -30.69 -21.48 -6.90
CA SER A 1071 -29.89 -22.68 -7.17
C SER A 1071 -29.84 -23.66 -5.98
N GLN A 1072 -29.98 -23.18 -4.74
CA GLN A 1072 -30.06 -24.06 -3.56
C GLN A 1072 -31.40 -24.80 -3.49
N ILE A 1073 -32.50 -24.21 -3.99
CA ILE A 1073 -33.78 -24.92 -4.13
C ILE A 1073 -33.64 -26.07 -5.13
N ALA A 1074 -32.99 -25.82 -6.27
CA ALA A 1074 -32.74 -26.84 -7.28
C ALA A 1074 -31.86 -27.99 -6.75
N ALA A 1075 -30.74 -27.66 -6.09
CA ALA A 1075 -29.85 -28.65 -5.48
C ALA A 1075 -30.52 -29.45 -4.34
N TRP A 1076 -31.37 -28.81 -3.54
CA TRP A 1076 -32.17 -29.47 -2.49
C TRP A 1076 -33.24 -30.40 -3.06
N HIS A 1077 -33.92 -30.00 -4.14
CA HIS A 1077 -34.90 -30.88 -4.79
C HIS A 1077 -34.20 -32.12 -5.39
N ALA A 1078 -33.05 -31.93 -6.05
CA ALA A 1078 -32.26 -33.01 -6.62
C ALA A 1078 -31.72 -33.99 -5.55
N SER A 1079 -31.27 -33.50 -4.38
CA SER A 1079 -30.78 -34.36 -3.29
C SER A 1079 -31.88 -34.97 -2.42
N SER A 1080 -33.12 -34.45 -2.48
CA SER A 1080 -34.25 -34.97 -1.70
C SER A 1080 -34.85 -36.30 -2.21
N GLY A 1081 -34.39 -36.80 -3.37
CA GLY A 1081 -34.75 -38.14 -3.88
C GLY A 1081 -36.24 -38.35 -4.19
N ARG A 1082 -37.01 -37.27 -4.43
CA ARG A 1082 -38.45 -37.34 -4.73
C ARG A 1082 -38.65 -37.40 -6.24
N GLU A 1083 -39.19 -38.52 -6.70
CA GLU A 1083 -39.20 -38.90 -8.11
C GLU A 1083 -39.96 -37.93 -9.01
N ALA A 1084 -39.53 -37.87 -10.28
CA ALA A 1084 -40.28 -37.21 -11.33
C ALA A 1084 -41.48 -38.09 -11.73
N VAL A 1085 -42.67 -37.72 -11.27
CA VAL A 1085 -43.92 -38.32 -11.78
C VAL A 1085 -44.12 -37.87 -13.24
N THR A 1086 -43.92 -38.80 -14.16
CA THR A 1086 -44.20 -38.66 -15.59
C THR A 1086 -45.70 -38.84 -15.86
N THR A 1087 -46.40 -37.76 -16.23
CA THR A 1087 -47.79 -37.82 -16.72
C THR A 1087 -48.08 -36.70 -17.70
N GLY A 1088 -48.71 -37.05 -18.84
CA GLY A 1088 -49.48 -36.15 -19.71
C GLY A 1088 -48.69 -35.07 -20.44
#